data_AF-A0A923R228-F1
#
_entry.id   AF-A0A923R228-F1
#
_cell.length_a   1.000
_cell.length_b   1.000
_cell.length_c   1.000
_cell.angle_alpha   90.00
_cell.angle_beta   90.00
_cell.angle_gamma   90.00
#
_symmetry.space_group_name_H-M   'P 1'
#
loop_
_entity.id
_entity.type
_entity.pdbx_description
1 polymer ?
#
loop_
_entity_poly.entity_id
_entity_poly.type
_entity_poly.pdbx_seq_one_letter_code
_entity_poly.pdbx_strand_id
1 'polypeptide(L)'
;MKQFLLISFLLISVFSYSQAPFGVVGDTQSEIDYFNQKKQILNARYEAIEGSYSDSLPIYDYQVVVHIVHAGEPIGTGSNLSDSAINVMMVNLNKMMSGIEVFKGNIDTKLRFRLADKDTLCKPFNGIIRVSGAGIPDYATNGVDYNTFKNVDKVEALSHWNPKKYVNVWIVTKIQNAAGFANVPTGTYSLDNPGFGIVLDRSNLLNIGHEMGHIFGLQHEDMNCDPSIPGLFSPCATKLMRKTADTYLTQLTHAATCISAVANEALLIDFYDLKPEGCLENQTAKIKIKNLGSAAITSLKFEVYYNNIKQTDINLTSLSIKSDSTKTLNLPLIFTSKGNYKVRLKIAMVNGVADNYTFNNEKSASIKLIPFINGYPFTVDFESGLADDKLLIVPGYVNKASIYTGAESNSSKVLLIDGSPKSNSGFGILVTQVSFCIVPPATGNYALTYDKKHVTDSYSSLGVKVNGVELVVPKDGIYGYKTPWTKDTVDLTAYKGNVIVTFNAATEYDLNYGGTGSGDGVLLDNIKFGPISPAPLKIDFYADNRYDCFSSKYEARSTYFHVDVKGSPQPKKYEWFLDNGSITTGSGVPFYSMIEFSTKGSYNVKLKYTMPDGKVDSIVKLNYLRTAPVSAFEDQNFELKNDMWGYMFGREVEYANYGTWEVTDKAGAYGTSKKSYALNLKKVSEILSTGNSVGGANYYNSTPAIDFRTGSYNALIYDCAFLPSKWFNLSDDSLFVIYGTDCSMYGATKLKTINKIRKLTQTPDYNSFIPNAGQWFTDTVNLDALNGLNEIVIGFKLKSSLGTNALYLDNIRLTKIYPTGIDASEEESSNIQLYPVPVKDQLHLSVKETGSRYRIISSTGSEITTGKYNGGIDVASYAPGLYIIQIETKGGQFLPLKFVKE
;
A
#
# COMPACT_ATOMS: atom_id res chain seq x y z
N MET A 1 -33.96 -18.10 -73.34
CA MET A 1 -32.53 -17.78 -73.20
C MET A 1 -32.06 -18.32 -71.86
N LYS A 2 -31.21 -19.38 -71.86
CA LYS A 2 -30.31 -19.93 -70.82
C LYS A 2 -30.82 -19.97 -69.36
N GLN A 3 -31.28 -21.07 -68.74
CA GLN A 3 -30.65 -22.36 -68.34
C GLN A 3 -29.54 -22.29 -67.26
N PHE A 4 -29.79 -23.02 -66.14
CA PHE A 4 -28.91 -23.62 -65.10
C PHE A 4 -28.52 -22.88 -63.79
N LEU A 5 -29.21 -23.26 -62.69
CA LEU A 5 -28.72 -23.89 -61.43
C LEU A 5 -27.19 -23.95 -61.16
N LEU A 6 -26.71 -23.44 -59.99
CA LEU A 6 -26.14 -24.17 -58.82
C LEU A 6 -25.27 -23.27 -57.89
N ILE A 7 -25.60 -23.30 -56.59
CA ILE A 7 -24.76 -23.21 -55.37
C ILE A 7 -23.98 -21.92 -55.09
N SER A 8 -24.57 -21.15 -54.18
CA SER A 8 -23.94 -20.31 -53.16
C SER A 8 -23.01 -21.09 -52.22
N PHE A 9 -21.72 -20.73 -52.15
CA PHE A 9 -20.86 -20.70 -50.94
C PHE A 9 -19.41 -20.37 -51.35
N LEU A 10 -18.95 -19.12 -51.17
CA LEU A 10 -17.62 -18.81 -50.64
C LEU A 10 -17.54 -17.33 -50.18
N LEU A 11 -17.59 -17.14 -48.87
CA LEU A 11 -17.25 -15.93 -48.10
C LEU A 11 -15.74 -15.62 -48.23
N ILE A 12 -15.32 -14.40 -48.54
CA ILE A 12 -15.03 -13.24 -47.64
C ILE A 12 -13.67 -13.34 -46.92
N SER A 13 -12.77 -12.38 -47.29
CA SER A 13 -11.69 -11.73 -46.50
C SER A 13 -10.53 -12.62 -45.99
N VAL A 14 -9.30 -12.17 -45.77
CA VAL A 14 -8.81 -10.89 -45.24
C VAL A 14 -7.35 -10.72 -45.72
N PHE A 15 -7.03 -9.58 -46.32
CA PHE A 15 -5.66 -9.07 -46.33
C PHE A 15 -5.34 -8.54 -44.94
N SER A 16 -4.41 -9.18 -44.23
CA SER A 16 -3.76 -8.60 -43.05
C SER A 16 -2.26 -8.63 -43.28
N TYR A 17 -1.74 -7.52 -43.82
CA TYR A 17 -0.32 -7.22 -43.87
C TYR A 17 0.17 -6.80 -42.48
N SER A 18 1.20 -7.46 -41.95
CA SER A 18 2.27 -6.77 -41.22
C SER A 18 3.59 -7.55 -41.29
N GLN A 19 4.18 -7.63 -42.49
CA GLN A 19 5.61 -7.43 -42.72
C GLN A 19 5.74 -6.72 -44.08
N ALA A 20 6.63 -5.74 -44.17
CA ALA A 20 6.76 -4.80 -45.30
C ALA A 20 7.02 -5.52 -46.65
N PRO A 21 6.77 -4.86 -47.79
CA PRO A 21 6.29 -5.46 -49.03
C PRO A 21 7.38 -6.21 -49.82
N PHE A 22 7.09 -7.44 -50.25
CA PHE A 22 7.66 -7.96 -51.49
C PHE A 22 6.87 -7.37 -52.67
N GLY A 23 7.44 -6.33 -53.28
CA GLY A 23 7.09 -5.85 -54.63
C GLY A 23 6.45 -4.46 -54.70
N VAL A 24 7.26 -3.39 -54.78
CA VAL A 24 7.45 -2.48 -55.94
C VAL A 24 8.77 -1.73 -55.68
N VAL A 25 9.65 -1.71 -56.68
CA VAL A 25 10.96 -1.04 -56.67
C VAL A 25 10.80 0.45 -56.32
N GLY A 26 11.39 0.86 -55.20
CA GLY A 26 11.78 2.25 -54.96
C GLY A 26 13.25 2.39 -55.35
N ASP A 27 13.51 3.20 -56.37
CA ASP A 27 14.82 3.41 -57.01
C ASP A 27 15.84 4.10 -56.08
N THR A 28 16.42 3.39 -55.11
CA THR A 28 17.70 3.80 -54.54
C THR A 28 18.79 2.77 -54.82
N GLN A 29 19.89 3.25 -55.39
CA GLN A 29 21.06 2.41 -55.69
C GLN A 29 21.58 1.70 -54.43
N SER A 30 21.42 2.31 -53.25
CA SER A 30 21.80 1.71 -51.95
C SER A 30 20.99 0.48 -51.56
N GLU A 31 19.69 0.45 -51.85
CA GLU A 31 18.85 -0.72 -51.58
C GLU A 31 19.16 -1.85 -52.56
N ILE A 32 19.39 -1.52 -53.84
CA ILE A 32 19.84 -2.47 -54.86
C ILE A 32 21.21 -3.05 -54.49
N ASP A 33 22.15 -2.22 -54.02
CA ASP A 33 23.49 -2.65 -53.62
C ASP A 33 23.44 -3.54 -52.37
N TYR A 34 22.58 -3.22 -51.40
CA TYR A 34 22.34 -4.06 -50.21
C TYR A 34 21.75 -5.42 -50.59
N PHE A 35 20.74 -5.44 -51.48
CA PHE A 35 20.17 -6.69 -52.00
C PHE A 35 21.19 -7.51 -52.80
N ASN A 36 21.99 -6.86 -53.66
CA ASN A 36 23.03 -7.53 -54.43
C ASN A 36 24.15 -8.08 -53.55
N GLN A 37 24.54 -7.37 -52.49
CA GLN A 37 25.53 -7.84 -51.52
C GLN A 37 25.02 -9.04 -50.72
N LYS A 38 23.77 -9.00 -50.23
CA LYS A 38 23.12 -10.15 -49.57
C LYS A 38 22.98 -11.34 -50.53
N LYS A 39 22.63 -11.09 -51.80
CA LYS A 39 22.56 -12.12 -52.86
C LYS A 39 23.93 -12.76 -53.13
N GLN A 40 25.02 -11.98 -53.15
CA GLN A 40 26.37 -12.53 -53.31
C GLN A 40 26.81 -13.39 -52.13
N ILE A 41 26.53 -12.97 -50.89
CA ILE A 41 26.82 -13.78 -49.69
C ILE A 41 26.01 -15.09 -49.70
N LEU A 42 24.76 -15.03 -50.13
CA LEU A 42 23.87 -16.18 -50.22
C LEU A 42 24.30 -17.15 -51.34
N ASN A 43 24.67 -16.63 -52.50
CA ASN A 43 25.26 -17.40 -53.59
C ASN A 43 26.58 -18.05 -53.18
N ALA A 44 27.45 -17.35 -52.43
CA ALA A 44 28.69 -17.93 -51.92
C ALA A 44 28.44 -19.05 -50.89
N ARG A 45 27.43 -18.89 -50.00
CA ARG A 45 26.97 -19.98 -49.11
C ARG A 45 26.43 -21.17 -49.89
N TYR A 46 25.73 -20.93 -50.99
CA TYR A 46 25.17 -21.95 -51.87
C TYR A 46 26.24 -22.68 -52.70
N GLU A 47 27.19 -21.97 -53.31
CA GLU A 47 28.32 -22.55 -54.07
C GLU A 47 29.21 -23.43 -53.16
N ALA A 48 29.37 -23.05 -51.89
CA ALA A 48 30.05 -23.87 -50.88
C ALA A 48 29.28 -25.18 -50.54
N ILE A 49 27.98 -25.27 -50.88
CA ILE A 49 27.14 -26.44 -50.67
C ILE A 49 27.03 -27.29 -51.96
N GLU A 50 27.13 -26.68 -53.14
CA GLU A 50 26.95 -27.33 -54.45
C GLU A 50 27.92 -28.49 -54.74
N GLY A 51 29.09 -28.51 -54.09
CA GLY A 51 30.08 -29.59 -54.28
C GLY A 51 29.73 -30.93 -53.64
N SER A 52 28.61 -31.05 -52.89
CA SER A 52 28.39 -32.20 -51.97
C SER A 52 27.09 -32.99 -52.17
N TYR A 53 26.17 -32.58 -53.07
CA TYR A 53 24.81 -33.13 -53.09
C TYR A 53 24.29 -33.44 -54.51
N SER A 54 24.04 -34.72 -54.77
CA SER A 54 23.40 -35.27 -55.97
C SER A 54 21.87 -35.10 -55.91
N ASP A 55 21.19 -34.89 -57.05
CA ASP A 55 19.72 -34.85 -57.19
C ASP A 55 19.00 -36.20 -56.91
N SER A 56 19.76 -37.25 -56.56
CA SER A 56 19.24 -38.59 -56.23
C SER A 56 18.86 -38.78 -54.76
N LEU A 57 18.46 -37.73 -54.04
CA LEU A 57 18.25 -37.79 -52.58
C LEU A 57 16.99 -38.60 -52.18
N PRO A 58 17.05 -39.30 -51.04
CA PRO A 58 15.89 -40.00 -50.49
C PRO A 58 14.79 -39.00 -50.08
N ILE A 59 13.53 -39.47 -50.08
CA ILE A 59 12.42 -38.73 -49.46
C ILE A 59 12.57 -38.89 -47.94
N TYR A 60 12.64 -37.77 -47.22
CA TYR A 60 12.68 -37.77 -45.76
C TYR A 60 11.26 -37.71 -45.21
N ASP A 61 10.88 -38.70 -44.40
CA ASP A 61 9.57 -38.77 -43.75
C ASP A 61 9.69 -38.45 -42.25
N TYR A 62 9.13 -37.31 -41.86
CA TYR A 62 9.21 -36.77 -40.50
C TYR A 62 7.89 -36.93 -39.75
N GLN A 63 7.99 -37.35 -38.48
CA GLN A 63 6.84 -37.42 -37.59
C GLN A 63 6.58 -36.09 -36.89
N VAL A 64 5.34 -35.62 -36.97
CA VAL A 64 4.86 -34.38 -36.36
C VAL A 64 3.92 -34.72 -35.20
N VAL A 65 4.10 -34.01 -34.08
CA VAL A 65 3.17 -34.05 -32.94
C VAL A 65 2.58 -32.67 -32.78
N VAL A 66 1.25 -32.59 -32.84
CA VAL A 66 0.51 -31.34 -32.74
C VAL A 66 -0.05 -31.19 -31.33
N HIS A 67 0.38 -30.15 -30.62
CA HIS A 67 -0.06 -29.81 -29.27
C HIS A 67 -1.08 -28.67 -29.35
N ILE A 68 -2.37 -28.99 -29.28
CA ILE A 68 -3.44 -27.99 -29.22
C ILE A 68 -3.57 -27.51 -27.78
N VAL A 69 -3.19 -26.25 -27.55
CA VAL A 69 -3.25 -25.62 -26.23
C VAL A 69 -4.50 -24.74 -26.17
N HIS A 70 -5.60 -25.32 -25.69
CA HIS A 70 -6.93 -24.71 -25.74
C HIS A 70 -7.30 -23.96 -24.45
N ALA A 71 -8.30 -23.09 -24.51
CA ALA A 71 -8.78 -22.30 -23.37
C ALA A 71 -9.83 -23.05 -22.51
N GLY A 72 -10.01 -24.36 -22.73
CA GLY A 72 -10.96 -25.21 -22.02
C GLY A 72 -12.23 -25.57 -22.79
N GLU A 73 -12.37 -25.13 -24.05
CA GLU A 73 -13.55 -25.39 -24.89
C GLU A 73 -13.63 -26.86 -25.36
N PRO A 74 -14.81 -27.38 -25.76
CA PRO A 74 -14.94 -28.69 -26.38
C PRO A 74 -14.22 -28.79 -27.74
N ILE A 75 -13.84 -30.02 -28.13
CA ILE A 75 -13.20 -30.28 -29.43
C ILE A 75 -14.10 -29.78 -30.58
N GLY A 76 -13.49 -29.09 -31.54
CA GLY A 76 -14.15 -28.45 -32.67
C GLY A 76 -14.59 -27.00 -32.41
N THR A 77 -14.39 -26.48 -31.20
CA THR A 77 -14.84 -25.13 -30.81
C THR A 77 -13.67 -24.23 -30.41
N GLY A 78 -13.72 -22.96 -30.83
CA GLY A 78 -12.77 -21.93 -30.39
C GLY A 78 -11.33 -22.28 -30.71
N SER A 79 -10.51 -22.42 -29.67
CA SER A 79 -9.10 -22.84 -29.77
C SER A 79 -8.87 -24.34 -29.78
N ASN A 80 -9.86 -25.15 -29.39
CA ASN A 80 -9.77 -26.60 -29.37
C ASN A 80 -10.13 -27.22 -30.74
N LEU A 81 -9.33 -26.93 -31.77
CA LEU A 81 -9.61 -27.27 -33.18
C LEU A 81 -9.93 -28.76 -33.43
N SER A 82 -10.77 -29.09 -34.41
CA SER A 82 -11.07 -30.50 -34.75
C SER A 82 -9.88 -31.23 -35.36
N ASP A 83 -9.85 -32.56 -35.25
CA ASP A 83 -8.85 -33.41 -35.93
C ASP A 83 -8.84 -33.17 -37.45
N SER A 84 -10.00 -32.90 -38.05
CA SER A 84 -10.11 -32.56 -39.47
C SER A 84 -9.36 -31.29 -39.85
N ALA A 85 -9.36 -30.25 -39.01
CA ALA A 85 -8.62 -29.02 -39.25
C ALA A 85 -7.10 -29.29 -39.27
N ILE A 86 -6.62 -30.12 -38.34
CA ILE A 86 -5.21 -30.52 -38.27
C ILE A 86 -4.81 -31.38 -39.47
N ASN A 87 -5.66 -32.32 -39.87
CA ASN A 87 -5.42 -33.14 -41.05
C ASN A 87 -5.33 -32.29 -42.33
N VAL A 88 -6.20 -31.30 -42.49
CA VAL A 88 -6.15 -30.36 -43.64
C VAL A 88 -4.86 -29.53 -43.61
N MET A 89 -4.44 -29.05 -42.43
CA MET A 89 -3.16 -28.35 -42.27
C MET A 89 -1.98 -29.24 -42.73
N MET A 90 -1.93 -30.49 -42.28
CA MET A 90 -0.86 -31.44 -42.65
C MET A 90 -0.88 -31.80 -44.14
N VAL A 91 -2.06 -31.92 -44.75
CA VAL A 91 -2.19 -32.12 -46.20
C VAL A 91 -1.64 -30.91 -46.95
N ASN A 92 -2.00 -29.69 -46.55
CA ASN A 92 -1.51 -28.47 -47.18
C ASN A 92 -0.01 -28.28 -46.99
N LEU A 93 0.54 -28.59 -45.81
CA LEU A 93 1.97 -28.60 -45.56
C LEU A 93 2.72 -29.49 -46.57
N ASN A 94 2.26 -30.73 -46.76
CA ASN A 94 2.90 -31.63 -47.73
C ASN A 94 2.75 -31.15 -49.18
N LYS A 95 1.62 -30.51 -49.53
CA LYS A 95 1.43 -29.90 -50.85
C LYS A 95 2.41 -28.73 -51.08
N MET A 96 2.59 -27.87 -50.07
CA MET A 96 3.56 -26.77 -50.09
C MET A 96 4.99 -27.29 -50.26
N MET A 97 5.37 -28.31 -49.48
CA MET A 97 6.71 -28.90 -49.47
C MET A 97 7.05 -29.69 -50.74
N SER A 98 6.03 -30.16 -51.46
CA SER A 98 6.17 -30.89 -52.73
C SER A 98 6.00 -29.99 -53.96
N GLY A 99 5.58 -28.74 -53.79
CA GLY A 99 5.32 -27.82 -54.91
C GLY A 99 4.18 -28.24 -55.83
N ILE A 100 3.12 -28.82 -55.28
CA ILE A 100 1.98 -29.34 -56.04
C ILE A 100 0.70 -28.52 -55.84
N GLU A 101 -0.29 -28.76 -56.70
CA GLU A 101 -1.61 -28.10 -56.69
C GLU A 101 -1.54 -26.57 -56.65
N VAL A 102 -2.13 -25.94 -55.63
CA VAL A 102 -2.17 -24.47 -55.45
C VAL A 102 -0.79 -23.88 -55.10
N PHE A 103 0.20 -24.73 -54.83
CA PHE A 103 1.59 -24.36 -54.53
C PHE A 103 2.55 -24.69 -55.68
N LYS A 104 2.01 -24.89 -56.90
CA LYS A 104 2.81 -25.01 -58.14
C LYS A 104 3.63 -23.73 -58.33
N GLY A 105 4.92 -23.81 -58.03
CA GLY A 105 5.86 -22.69 -57.96
C GLY A 105 6.99 -22.97 -56.96
N ASN A 106 6.67 -23.66 -55.86
CA ASN A 106 7.69 -24.16 -54.95
C ASN A 106 8.48 -25.29 -55.61
N ILE A 107 9.78 -25.37 -55.31
CA ILE A 107 10.60 -26.53 -55.67
C ILE A 107 10.32 -27.66 -54.65
N ASP A 108 10.24 -28.91 -55.12
CA ASP A 108 10.05 -30.07 -54.24
C ASP A 108 11.25 -30.23 -53.30
N THR A 109 10.99 -30.03 -52.01
CA THR A 109 11.99 -30.12 -50.94
C THR A 109 12.45 -31.56 -50.67
N LYS A 110 11.70 -32.56 -51.13
CA LYS A 110 11.84 -33.98 -50.74
C LYS A 110 11.63 -34.27 -49.25
N LEU A 111 11.11 -33.31 -48.49
CA LEU A 111 10.68 -33.50 -47.11
C LEU A 111 9.18 -33.78 -47.08
N ARG A 112 8.77 -34.80 -46.31
CA ARG A 112 7.38 -35.20 -46.11
C ARG A 112 7.11 -35.32 -44.62
N PHE A 113 5.88 -35.02 -44.25
CA PHE A 113 5.47 -34.91 -42.86
C PHE A 113 4.21 -35.72 -42.62
N ARG A 114 4.22 -36.54 -41.57
CA ARG A 114 3.03 -37.28 -41.12
C ARG A 114 2.82 -37.08 -39.64
N LEU A 115 1.57 -37.12 -39.22
CA LEU A 115 1.25 -37.19 -37.79
C LEU A 115 1.85 -38.47 -37.20
N ALA A 116 2.37 -38.38 -35.98
CA ALA A 116 2.87 -39.54 -35.26
C ALA A 116 1.71 -40.54 -35.04
N ASP A 117 1.88 -41.77 -35.53
CA ASP A 117 0.88 -42.84 -35.47
C ASP A 117 0.99 -43.72 -34.20
N LYS A 118 2.04 -43.47 -33.42
CA LYS A 118 2.32 -44.14 -32.15
C LYS A 118 2.78 -43.13 -31.10
N ASP A 119 2.32 -43.33 -29.87
CA ASP A 119 2.82 -42.55 -28.74
C ASP A 119 4.23 -42.97 -28.31
N THR A 120 4.81 -42.25 -27.34
CA THR A 120 6.12 -42.58 -26.76
C THR A 120 6.16 -43.97 -26.12
N LEU A 121 5.00 -44.63 -25.98
CA LEU A 121 4.81 -45.97 -25.42
C LEU A 121 4.34 -46.98 -26.48
N CYS A 122 4.39 -46.62 -27.76
CA CYS A 122 4.02 -47.46 -28.88
C CYS A 122 2.56 -47.89 -28.93
N LYS A 123 1.66 -47.20 -28.24
CA LYS A 123 0.21 -47.36 -28.40
C LYS A 123 -0.26 -46.59 -29.64
N PRO A 124 -1.35 -47.04 -30.31
CA PRO A 124 -1.96 -46.29 -31.39
C PRO A 124 -2.25 -44.85 -30.95
N PHE A 125 -1.73 -43.89 -31.71
CA PHE A 125 -1.85 -42.48 -31.45
C PHE A 125 -2.18 -41.77 -32.77
N ASN A 126 -2.92 -40.66 -32.69
CA ASN A 126 -3.34 -39.91 -33.88
C ASN A 126 -2.45 -38.67 -34.15
N GLY A 127 -1.36 -38.50 -33.42
CA GLY A 127 -0.44 -37.37 -33.57
C GLY A 127 -0.87 -36.08 -32.89
N ILE A 128 -2.02 -36.07 -32.22
CA ILE A 128 -2.65 -34.85 -31.68
C ILE A 128 -2.78 -34.95 -30.17
N ILE A 129 -2.17 -34.01 -29.46
CA ILE A 129 -2.30 -33.84 -28.01
C ILE A 129 -3.13 -32.59 -27.74
N ARG A 130 -4.04 -32.66 -26.77
CA ARG A 130 -4.88 -31.54 -26.35
C ARG A 130 -4.62 -31.25 -24.89
N VAL A 131 -4.19 -30.04 -24.58
CA VAL A 131 -3.93 -29.59 -23.20
C VAL A 131 -4.63 -28.27 -22.94
N SER A 132 -5.15 -28.11 -21.72
CA SER A 132 -5.79 -26.86 -21.31
C SER A 132 -4.74 -25.85 -20.86
N GLY A 133 -4.67 -24.72 -21.56
CA GLY A 133 -3.89 -23.55 -21.15
C GLY A 133 -4.63 -22.62 -20.19
N ALA A 134 -5.87 -22.93 -19.81
CA ALA A 134 -6.69 -22.07 -18.96
C ALA A 134 -6.08 -21.77 -17.57
N GLY A 135 -5.17 -22.63 -17.10
CA GLY A 135 -4.41 -22.40 -15.85
C GLY A 135 -3.27 -21.39 -15.97
N ILE A 136 -2.92 -20.96 -17.19
CA ILE A 136 -1.90 -19.93 -17.42
C ILE A 136 -2.56 -18.55 -17.33
N PRO A 137 -2.09 -17.64 -16.46
CA PRO A 137 -2.66 -16.29 -16.34
C PRO A 137 -2.73 -15.57 -17.69
N ASP A 138 -3.90 -14.97 -17.95
CA ASP A 138 -4.29 -14.25 -19.16
C ASP A 138 -4.29 -15.06 -20.47
N TYR A 139 -3.92 -16.35 -20.48
CA TYR A 139 -3.74 -17.11 -21.73
C TYR A 139 -5.02 -17.24 -22.57
N ALA A 140 -6.17 -17.43 -21.93
CA ALA A 140 -7.45 -17.55 -22.63
C ALA A 140 -7.78 -16.27 -23.44
N THR A 141 -7.38 -15.11 -22.94
CA THR A 141 -7.64 -13.80 -23.56
C THR A 141 -6.53 -13.39 -24.52
N ASN A 142 -5.28 -13.59 -24.10
CA ASN A 142 -4.10 -12.98 -24.68
C ASN A 142 -3.16 -13.95 -25.39
N GLY A 143 -3.38 -15.26 -25.23
CA GLY A 143 -2.54 -16.32 -25.77
C GLY A 143 -1.08 -16.18 -25.36
N VAL A 144 -0.19 -16.17 -26.35
CA VAL A 144 1.24 -15.89 -26.19
C VAL A 144 1.61 -14.57 -26.87
N ASP A 145 2.72 -13.95 -26.47
CA ASP A 145 3.24 -12.74 -27.09
C ASP A 145 4.63 -13.00 -27.67
N TYR A 146 4.79 -12.76 -28.98
CA TYR A 146 6.04 -12.97 -29.69
C TYR A 146 7.15 -11.99 -29.27
N ASN A 147 6.81 -10.73 -28.99
CA ASN A 147 7.82 -9.70 -28.69
C ASN A 147 8.37 -9.84 -27.27
N THR A 148 7.51 -10.20 -26.32
CA THR A 148 7.88 -10.34 -24.90
C THR A 148 8.14 -11.78 -24.48
N PHE A 149 7.92 -12.75 -25.37
CA PHE A 149 7.90 -14.19 -25.09
C PHE A 149 6.97 -14.58 -23.93
N LYS A 150 5.99 -13.72 -23.59
CA LYS A 150 5.04 -13.99 -22.50
C LYS A 150 4.25 -15.26 -22.82
N ASN A 151 4.20 -16.15 -21.82
CA ASN A 151 3.52 -17.44 -21.85
C ASN A 151 4.09 -18.51 -22.81
N VAL A 152 5.09 -18.21 -23.65
CA VAL A 152 5.68 -19.19 -24.60
C VAL A 152 6.26 -20.41 -23.86
N ASP A 153 7.22 -20.20 -22.95
CA ASP A 153 7.81 -21.29 -22.15
C ASP A 153 6.77 -22.09 -21.35
N LYS A 154 5.69 -21.43 -20.92
CA LYS A 154 4.61 -22.08 -20.15
C LYS A 154 3.78 -23.00 -21.03
N VAL A 155 3.47 -22.58 -22.25
CA VAL A 155 2.74 -23.38 -23.25
C VAL A 155 3.56 -24.61 -23.64
N GLU A 156 4.85 -24.43 -23.94
CA GLU A 156 5.77 -25.52 -24.28
C GLU A 156 5.97 -26.50 -23.11
N ALA A 157 6.00 -26.00 -21.87
CA ALA A 157 6.08 -26.83 -20.67
C ALA A 157 4.83 -27.68 -20.41
N LEU A 158 3.65 -27.29 -20.91
CA LEU A 158 2.43 -28.09 -20.75
C LEU A 158 2.48 -29.40 -21.54
N SER A 159 3.10 -29.39 -22.72
CA SER A 159 3.20 -30.58 -23.56
C SER A 159 4.30 -30.41 -24.61
N HIS A 160 5.27 -31.33 -24.64
CA HIS A 160 6.28 -31.41 -25.69
C HIS A 160 6.76 -32.86 -25.81
N TRP A 161 7.19 -33.27 -26.99
CA TRP A 161 7.88 -34.55 -27.22
C TRP A 161 9.35 -34.31 -27.56
N ASN A 162 10.18 -35.35 -27.44
CA ASN A 162 11.61 -35.23 -27.66
C ASN A 162 11.89 -34.69 -29.07
N PRO A 163 12.47 -33.47 -29.20
CA PRO A 163 12.66 -32.82 -30.49
C PRO A 163 13.74 -33.49 -31.35
N LYS A 164 14.48 -34.46 -30.81
CA LYS A 164 15.33 -35.35 -31.60
C LYS A 164 14.56 -36.41 -32.38
N LYS A 165 13.31 -36.70 -32.00
CA LYS A 165 12.48 -37.77 -32.58
C LYS A 165 11.22 -37.28 -33.29
N TYR A 166 10.71 -36.10 -32.90
CA TYR A 166 9.46 -35.55 -33.42
C TYR A 166 9.59 -34.04 -33.67
N VAL A 167 8.90 -33.55 -34.69
CA VAL A 167 8.70 -32.11 -34.87
C VAL A 167 7.49 -31.69 -34.01
N ASN A 168 7.73 -30.88 -32.99
CA ASN A 168 6.67 -30.35 -32.14
C ASN A 168 6.01 -29.12 -32.79
N VAL A 169 4.68 -29.12 -32.85
CA VAL A 169 3.87 -28.00 -33.34
C VAL A 169 2.82 -27.62 -32.30
N TRP A 170 2.99 -26.48 -31.64
CA TRP A 170 1.99 -25.93 -30.71
C TRP A 170 0.99 -25.06 -31.47
N ILE A 171 -0.29 -25.33 -31.27
CA ILE A 171 -1.37 -24.45 -31.75
C ILE A 171 -2.00 -23.77 -30.55
N VAL A 172 -1.84 -22.45 -30.48
CA VAL A 172 -2.28 -21.62 -29.35
C VAL A 172 -3.54 -20.82 -29.67
N THR A 173 -4.20 -20.30 -28.62
CA THR A 173 -5.44 -19.51 -28.73
C THR A 173 -5.27 -18.28 -29.62
N LYS A 174 -4.13 -17.61 -29.48
CA LYS A 174 -3.72 -16.40 -30.21
C LYS A 174 -2.21 -16.19 -30.03
N ILE A 175 -1.56 -15.60 -31.03
CA ILE A 175 -0.23 -15.01 -30.89
C ILE A 175 -0.35 -13.49 -31.04
N GLN A 176 0.19 -12.73 -30.09
CA GLN A 176 0.31 -11.28 -30.24
C GLN A 176 1.52 -10.96 -31.10
N ASN A 177 1.33 -10.04 -32.06
CA ASN A 177 2.39 -9.49 -32.91
C ASN A 177 3.03 -10.48 -33.90
N ALA A 178 2.49 -11.70 -34.06
CA ALA A 178 2.92 -12.66 -35.06
C ALA A 178 1.78 -13.62 -35.44
N ALA A 179 1.92 -14.33 -36.57
CA ALA A 179 1.00 -15.38 -37.00
C ALA A 179 1.51 -16.80 -36.68
N GLY A 180 2.82 -16.91 -36.47
CA GLY A 180 3.57 -18.10 -36.10
C GLY A 180 5.02 -17.71 -35.79
N PHE A 181 5.75 -18.62 -35.14
CA PHE A 181 7.20 -18.54 -35.03
C PHE A 181 7.79 -19.94 -34.82
N ALA A 182 9.06 -20.11 -35.17
CA ALA A 182 9.78 -21.37 -35.02
C ALA A 182 11.25 -21.17 -34.64
N ASN A 183 11.84 -22.21 -34.07
CA ASN A 183 13.28 -22.22 -33.80
C ASN A 183 14.05 -22.53 -35.08
N VAL A 184 15.17 -21.82 -35.29
CA VAL A 184 16.15 -22.14 -36.33
C VAL A 184 17.29 -22.94 -35.67
N PRO A 185 17.78 -24.04 -36.28
CA PRO A 185 18.86 -24.87 -35.75
C PRO A 185 20.24 -24.19 -35.84
N THR A 186 20.37 -22.98 -35.28
CA THR A 186 21.62 -22.20 -35.21
C THR A 186 21.84 -21.70 -33.77
N GLY A 187 22.99 -21.98 -33.17
CA GLY A 187 23.37 -21.42 -31.86
C GLY A 187 22.60 -22.00 -30.67
N THR A 188 21.92 -21.15 -29.89
CA THR A 188 21.37 -21.40 -28.53
C THR A 188 20.15 -22.33 -28.47
N TYR A 189 19.49 -22.61 -29.59
CA TYR A 189 18.35 -23.53 -29.68
C TYR A 189 18.78 -24.79 -30.42
N SER A 190 19.07 -25.84 -29.64
CA SER A 190 19.42 -27.16 -30.18
C SER A 190 18.28 -28.17 -30.04
N LEU A 191 18.41 -29.34 -30.66
CA LEU A 191 17.50 -30.47 -30.42
C LEU A 191 17.55 -31.01 -28.97
N ASP A 192 18.42 -30.46 -28.11
CA ASP A 192 18.42 -30.73 -26.67
C ASP A 192 17.43 -29.84 -25.91
N ASN A 193 16.95 -28.75 -26.51
CA ASN A 193 15.97 -27.88 -25.91
C ASN A 193 14.55 -28.47 -26.09
N PRO A 194 13.81 -28.79 -25.01
CA PRO A 194 12.44 -29.32 -25.12
C PRO A 194 11.45 -28.35 -25.79
N GLY A 195 11.75 -27.05 -25.81
CA GLY A 195 10.97 -26.03 -26.52
C GLY A 195 11.28 -25.93 -28.01
N PHE A 196 12.17 -26.76 -28.57
CA PHE A 196 12.49 -26.73 -30.00
C PHE A 196 11.29 -27.20 -30.85
N GLY A 197 10.71 -26.28 -31.64
CA GLY A 197 9.60 -26.57 -32.53
C GLY A 197 8.95 -25.32 -33.13
N ILE A 198 7.66 -25.44 -33.43
CA ILE A 198 6.85 -24.41 -34.10
C ILE A 198 5.67 -24.01 -33.21
N VAL A 199 5.41 -22.71 -33.05
CA VAL A 199 4.21 -22.19 -32.41
C VAL A 199 3.36 -21.46 -33.46
N LEU A 200 2.09 -21.85 -33.59
CA LEU A 200 1.13 -21.31 -34.56
C LEU A 200 -0.08 -20.71 -33.87
N ASP A 201 -0.54 -19.59 -34.40
CA ASP A 201 -1.87 -19.06 -34.07
C ASP A 201 -2.93 -19.98 -34.70
N ARG A 202 -3.96 -20.36 -33.92
CA ARG A 202 -5.08 -21.19 -34.40
C ARG A 202 -5.76 -20.67 -35.66
N SER A 203 -5.71 -19.35 -35.91
CA SER A 203 -6.32 -18.70 -37.07
C SER A 203 -5.42 -18.69 -38.31
N ASN A 204 -4.14 -19.06 -38.17
CA ASN A 204 -3.12 -18.96 -39.23
C ASN A 204 -2.40 -20.29 -39.50
N LEU A 205 -3.13 -21.40 -39.52
CA LEU A 205 -2.55 -22.75 -39.68
C LEU A 205 -1.72 -22.96 -40.95
N LEU A 206 -1.99 -22.21 -42.03
CA LEU A 206 -1.24 -22.32 -43.29
C LEU A 206 0.20 -21.78 -43.18
N ASN A 207 0.50 -20.98 -42.16
CA ASN A 207 1.85 -20.48 -41.92
C ASN A 207 2.82 -21.59 -41.51
N ILE A 208 2.32 -22.79 -41.19
CA ILE A 208 3.16 -23.95 -40.88
C ILE A 208 4.22 -24.23 -41.95
N GLY A 209 3.94 -23.94 -43.23
CA GLY A 209 4.94 -24.11 -44.30
C GLY A 209 6.15 -23.19 -44.12
N HIS A 210 5.89 -21.91 -43.81
CA HIS A 210 6.93 -20.91 -43.53
C HIS A 210 7.74 -21.30 -42.30
N GLU A 211 7.05 -21.60 -41.20
CA GLU A 211 7.70 -21.96 -39.93
C GLU A 211 8.49 -23.27 -40.01
N MET A 212 8.02 -24.22 -40.81
CA MET A 212 8.76 -25.45 -41.06
C MET A 212 10.05 -25.16 -41.83
N GLY A 213 10.09 -24.15 -42.70
CA GLY A 213 11.33 -23.67 -43.32
C GLY A 213 12.42 -23.34 -42.30
N HIS A 214 12.03 -22.64 -41.22
CA HIS A 214 12.95 -22.28 -40.13
C HIS A 214 13.50 -23.50 -39.38
N ILE A 215 12.67 -24.52 -39.11
CA ILE A 215 13.13 -25.79 -38.50
C ILE A 215 14.25 -26.44 -39.34
N PHE A 216 14.18 -26.31 -40.65
CA PHE A 216 15.19 -26.83 -41.58
C PHE A 216 16.28 -25.82 -41.93
N GLY A 217 16.49 -24.80 -41.09
CA GLY A 217 17.66 -23.92 -41.15
C GLY A 217 17.52 -22.71 -42.07
N LEU A 218 16.34 -22.46 -42.65
CA LEU A 218 16.12 -21.25 -43.42
C LEU A 218 15.96 -20.05 -42.49
N GLN A 219 16.62 -18.94 -42.81
CA GLN A 219 16.25 -17.62 -42.33
C GLN A 219 15.32 -16.94 -43.35
N HIS A 220 14.70 -15.81 -42.99
CA HIS A 220 13.80 -15.10 -43.91
C HIS A 220 14.51 -14.70 -45.22
N GLU A 221 15.79 -14.32 -45.14
CA GLU A 221 16.61 -14.04 -46.32
C GLU A 221 16.91 -15.26 -47.20
N ASP A 222 16.84 -16.48 -46.67
CA ASP A 222 17.20 -17.70 -47.39
C ASP A 222 16.04 -18.27 -48.20
N MET A 223 14.79 -17.96 -47.81
CA MET A 223 13.58 -18.54 -48.42
C MET A 223 13.43 -18.19 -49.91
N ASN A 224 13.84 -16.97 -50.30
CA ASN A 224 13.74 -16.45 -51.66
C ASN A 224 15.08 -15.94 -52.22
N CYS A 225 16.11 -16.78 -52.17
CA CYS A 225 17.44 -16.44 -52.67
C CYS A 225 17.50 -16.16 -54.18
N ASP A 226 16.48 -16.55 -54.94
CA ASP A 226 16.29 -16.17 -56.32
C ASP A 226 14.88 -15.57 -56.50
N PRO A 227 14.74 -14.23 -56.41
CA PRO A 227 13.45 -13.56 -56.52
C PRO A 227 12.81 -13.69 -57.92
N SER A 228 13.50 -14.29 -58.91
CA SER A 228 12.95 -14.57 -60.23
C SER A 228 12.11 -15.85 -60.28
N ILE A 229 12.16 -16.71 -59.25
CA ILE A 229 11.39 -17.95 -59.17
C ILE A 229 10.22 -17.77 -58.20
N PRO A 230 8.96 -17.80 -58.67
CA PRO A 230 7.80 -17.60 -57.81
C PRO A 230 7.54 -18.82 -56.91
N GLY A 231 7.68 -18.66 -55.59
CA GLY A 231 7.38 -19.70 -54.60
C GLY A 231 8.01 -19.43 -53.24
N LEU A 232 7.52 -20.10 -52.19
CA LEU A 232 8.07 -20.04 -50.83
C LEU A 232 9.43 -20.74 -50.71
N PHE A 233 9.68 -21.76 -51.55
CA PHE A 233 10.91 -22.55 -51.52
C PHE A 233 11.62 -22.53 -52.87
N SER A 234 12.61 -21.64 -52.97
CA SER A 234 13.53 -21.52 -54.11
C SER A 234 14.55 -22.68 -54.19
N PRO A 235 15.25 -22.90 -55.32
CA PRO A 235 16.21 -23.99 -55.46
C PRO A 235 17.28 -24.01 -54.37
N CYS A 236 17.85 -22.86 -53.99
CA CYS A 236 18.85 -22.83 -52.93
C CYS A 236 18.24 -23.12 -51.55
N ALA A 237 17.03 -22.63 -51.28
CA ALA A 237 16.32 -22.86 -50.02
C ALA A 237 16.09 -24.36 -49.83
N THR A 238 15.62 -25.05 -50.87
CA THR A 238 15.43 -26.51 -50.82
C THR A 238 16.75 -27.26 -50.60
N LYS A 239 17.88 -26.82 -51.20
CA LYS A 239 19.19 -27.43 -50.95
C LYS A 239 19.66 -27.22 -49.51
N LEU A 240 19.47 -26.04 -48.95
CA LEU A 240 19.82 -25.75 -47.55
C LEU A 240 18.97 -26.60 -46.59
N MET A 241 17.65 -26.67 -46.81
CA MET A 241 16.77 -27.51 -46.01
C MET A 241 17.18 -28.99 -46.03
N ARG A 242 17.55 -29.51 -47.21
CA ARG A 242 18.04 -30.90 -47.34
C ARG A 242 19.39 -31.12 -46.66
N LYS A 243 20.31 -30.16 -46.74
CA LYS A 243 21.57 -30.22 -46.00
C LYS A 243 21.34 -30.24 -44.49
N THR A 244 20.44 -29.41 -43.98
CA THR A 244 20.07 -29.40 -42.56
C THR A 244 19.43 -30.72 -42.14
N ALA A 245 18.55 -31.27 -42.99
CA ALA A 245 17.95 -32.58 -42.78
C ALA A 245 19.03 -33.67 -42.55
N ASP A 246 20.05 -33.72 -43.40
CA ASP A 246 21.11 -34.74 -43.34
C ASP A 246 22.22 -34.52 -42.33
N THR A 247 22.45 -33.28 -41.92
CA THR A 247 23.55 -32.97 -40.99
C THR A 247 23.07 -32.86 -39.56
N TYR A 248 21.84 -32.39 -39.36
CA TYR A 248 21.35 -31.98 -38.05
C TYR A 248 20.08 -32.71 -37.62
N LEU A 249 19.20 -33.07 -38.56
CA LEU A 249 17.88 -33.65 -38.27
C LEU A 249 17.76 -35.14 -38.63
N THR A 250 18.87 -35.85 -38.85
CA THR A 250 18.87 -37.30 -39.16
C THR A 250 18.23 -38.16 -38.09
N GLN A 251 18.14 -37.67 -36.86
CA GLN A 251 17.46 -38.36 -35.76
C GLN A 251 15.94 -38.30 -35.89
N LEU A 252 15.40 -37.27 -36.55
CA LEU A 252 13.98 -37.10 -36.81
C LEU A 252 13.45 -38.01 -37.94
N THR A 253 14.33 -38.50 -38.82
CA THR A 253 13.98 -39.36 -39.97
C THR A 253 13.81 -40.83 -39.59
N HIS A 254 14.33 -41.22 -38.43
CA HIS A 254 14.20 -42.57 -37.91
C HIS A 254 12.94 -42.63 -37.04
N ALA A 255 11.88 -43.23 -37.58
CA ALA A 255 10.68 -43.54 -36.82
C ALA A 255 11.07 -44.08 -35.43
N ALA A 256 10.46 -43.56 -34.37
CA ALA A 256 10.71 -44.02 -33.01
C ALA A 256 10.67 -45.56 -32.99
N THR A 257 11.85 -46.19 -32.89
CA THR A 257 11.95 -47.64 -32.84
C THR A 257 11.23 -48.07 -31.60
N CYS A 258 10.07 -48.69 -31.78
CA CYS A 258 9.28 -49.21 -30.70
C CYS A 258 10.07 -50.28 -29.98
N ILE A 259 10.44 -50.00 -28.74
CA ILE A 259 10.94 -51.00 -27.81
C ILE A 259 9.71 -51.53 -27.07
N SER A 260 9.61 -52.85 -26.96
CA SER A 260 8.52 -53.60 -26.32
C SER A 260 8.20 -53.07 -24.92
N ALA A 261 6.93 -53.25 -24.50
CA ALA A 261 6.46 -52.89 -23.16
C ALA A 261 7.39 -53.47 -22.08
N VAL A 262 8.08 -52.58 -21.38
CA VAL A 262 9.03 -52.94 -20.32
C VAL A 262 8.23 -53.39 -19.10
N ALA A 263 8.66 -54.47 -18.43
CA ALA A 263 7.91 -55.02 -17.30
C ALA A 263 7.77 -54.03 -16.13
N ASN A 264 8.83 -53.27 -15.83
CA ASN A 264 8.91 -52.36 -14.70
C ASN A 264 9.14 -50.93 -15.21
N GLU A 265 8.04 -50.22 -15.48
CA GLU A 265 8.09 -48.86 -16.04
C GLU A 265 7.07 -47.95 -15.36
N ALA A 266 7.53 -46.79 -14.89
CA ALA A 266 6.70 -45.84 -14.14
C ALA A 266 6.84 -44.41 -14.69
N LEU A 267 5.70 -43.74 -14.93
CA LEU A 267 5.67 -42.33 -15.29
C LEU A 267 5.37 -41.46 -14.07
N LEU A 268 6.24 -40.48 -13.80
CA LEU A 268 5.97 -39.39 -12.87
C LEU A 268 5.11 -38.31 -13.55
N ILE A 269 3.78 -38.42 -13.40
CA ILE A 269 2.83 -37.51 -14.05
C ILE A 269 2.93 -36.11 -13.44
N ASP A 270 2.92 -36.03 -12.11
CA ASP A 270 2.77 -34.77 -11.40
C ASP A 270 3.53 -34.77 -10.06
N PHE A 271 3.94 -33.57 -9.66
CA PHE A 271 4.61 -33.26 -8.40
C PHE A 271 4.07 -31.93 -7.87
N TYR A 272 3.18 -32.01 -6.88
CA TYR A 272 2.34 -30.90 -6.45
C TYR A 272 2.13 -30.91 -4.92
N ASP A 273 1.31 -29.98 -4.42
CA ASP A 273 1.05 -29.74 -2.98
C ASP A 273 2.29 -29.35 -2.15
N LEU A 274 3.41 -29.03 -2.81
CA LEU A 274 4.52 -28.34 -2.17
C LEU A 274 4.17 -26.85 -2.08
N LYS A 275 3.98 -26.34 -0.86
CA LYS A 275 3.62 -24.92 -0.66
C LYS A 275 4.73 -24.02 -1.23
N PRO A 276 4.40 -22.93 -1.95
CA PRO A 276 5.40 -22.02 -2.52
C PRO A 276 6.33 -21.41 -1.46
N GLU A 277 5.79 -21.15 -0.27
CA GLU A 277 6.54 -20.73 0.92
C GLU A 277 6.21 -21.66 2.10
N GLY A 278 7.23 -22.04 2.86
CA GLY A 278 7.12 -22.95 4.01
C GLY A 278 8.12 -22.60 5.12
N CYS A 279 7.83 -23.06 6.33
CA CYS A 279 8.78 -22.97 7.44
C CYS A 279 9.83 -24.08 7.34
N LEU A 280 11.01 -23.85 7.90
CA LEU A 280 12.12 -24.81 7.90
C LEU A 280 11.79 -26.03 8.77
N GLU A 281 11.07 -26.99 8.20
CA GLU A 281 10.67 -28.27 8.78
C GLU A 281 10.48 -29.32 7.67
N ASN A 282 10.10 -30.54 8.06
CA ASN A 282 9.73 -31.60 7.13
C ASN A 282 8.47 -31.20 6.33
N GLN A 283 8.63 -31.07 5.03
CA GLN A 283 7.53 -30.82 4.10
C GLN A 283 6.98 -32.14 3.57
N THR A 284 5.70 -32.19 3.23
CA THR A 284 5.11 -33.34 2.52
C THR A 284 4.57 -32.87 1.19
N ALA A 285 5.03 -33.48 0.11
CA ALA A 285 4.53 -33.24 -1.23
C ALA A 285 3.71 -34.42 -1.73
N LYS A 286 2.92 -34.22 -2.78
CA LYS A 286 2.20 -35.30 -3.47
C LYS A 286 2.81 -35.55 -4.83
N ILE A 287 2.92 -36.83 -5.16
CA ILE A 287 3.32 -37.29 -6.49
C ILE A 287 2.21 -38.13 -7.10
N LYS A 288 2.00 -37.99 -8.41
CA LYS A 288 1.07 -38.83 -9.17
C LYS A 288 1.87 -39.75 -10.08
N ILE A 289 1.80 -41.05 -9.83
CA ILE A 289 2.51 -42.07 -10.60
C ILE A 289 1.54 -42.83 -11.49
N LYS A 290 1.92 -43.09 -12.74
CA LYS A 290 1.25 -44.06 -13.62
C LYS A 290 2.15 -45.27 -13.81
N ASN A 291 1.59 -46.46 -13.65
CA ASN A 291 2.27 -47.67 -14.08
C ASN A 291 2.10 -47.83 -15.59
N LEU A 292 3.21 -47.76 -16.34
CA LEU A 292 3.23 -47.99 -17.78
C LEU A 292 3.75 -49.39 -18.13
N GLY A 293 4.33 -50.09 -17.16
CA GLY A 293 4.84 -51.43 -17.33
C GLY A 293 3.76 -52.51 -17.30
N SER A 294 4.11 -53.70 -17.76
CA SER A 294 3.21 -54.87 -17.74
C SER A 294 3.10 -55.51 -16.35
N ALA A 295 4.11 -55.35 -15.48
CA ALA A 295 4.07 -55.83 -14.09
C ALA A 295 3.48 -54.76 -13.15
N ALA A 296 2.82 -55.20 -12.06
CA ALA A 296 2.36 -54.26 -11.03
C ALA A 296 3.54 -53.61 -10.30
N ILE A 297 3.48 -52.31 -10.04
CA ILE A 297 4.48 -51.60 -9.24
C ILE A 297 4.22 -51.88 -7.76
N THR A 298 5.20 -52.54 -7.14
CA THR A 298 5.27 -52.92 -5.72
C THR A 298 6.28 -52.08 -4.93
N SER A 299 7.30 -51.52 -5.60
CA SER A 299 8.23 -50.56 -5.00
C SER A 299 8.72 -49.50 -6.00
N LEU A 300 9.03 -48.32 -5.48
CA LEU A 300 9.64 -47.20 -6.21
C LEU A 300 10.80 -46.62 -5.39
N LYS A 301 11.91 -46.31 -6.06
CA LYS A 301 13.02 -45.54 -5.47
C LYS A 301 13.12 -44.21 -6.18
N PHE A 302 13.10 -43.12 -5.42
CA PHE A 302 13.29 -41.76 -5.92
C PHE A 302 14.64 -41.22 -5.47
N GLU A 303 15.36 -40.54 -6.35
CA GLU A 303 16.46 -39.65 -5.97
C GLU A 303 15.90 -38.22 -5.82
N VAL A 304 16.26 -37.56 -4.72
CA VAL A 304 15.83 -36.19 -4.43
C VAL A 304 17.02 -35.24 -4.57
N TYR A 305 16.83 -34.17 -5.34
CA TYR A 305 17.84 -33.13 -5.56
C TYR A 305 17.30 -31.77 -5.13
N TYR A 306 18.12 -31.01 -4.43
CA TYR A 306 17.86 -29.60 -4.11
C TYR A 306 18.89 -28.74 -4.83
N ASN A 307 18.43 -27.80 -5.67
CA ASN A 307 19.31 -26.93 -6.46
C ASN A 307 20.39 -27.72 -7.23
N ASN A 308 19.99 -28.85 -7.82
CA ASN A 308 20.83 -29.82 -8.54
C ASN A 308 21.81 -30.65 -7.69
N ILE A 309 21.84 -30.49 -6.37
CA ILE A 309 22.65 -31.29 -5.46
C ILE A 309 21.81 -32.46 -4.92
N LYS A 310 22.28 -33.70 -5.11
CA LYS A 310 21.61 -34.90 -4.60
C LYS A 310 21.61 -34.88 -3.06
N GLN A 311 20.45 -35.12 -2.47
CA GLN A 311 20.26 -35.09 -1.02
C GLN A 311 20.15 -36.49 -0.44
N THR A 312 19.12 -37.22 -0.86
CA THR A 312 18.80 -38.55 -0.32
C THR A 312 17.99 -39.34 -1.34
N ASP A 313 17.88 -40.64 -1.10
CA ASP A 313 16.99 -41.54 -1.81
C ASP A 313 15.75 -41.83 -0.94
N ILE A 314 14.56 -41.79 -1.55
CA ILE A 314 13.30 -42.16 -0.90
C ILE A 314 12.81 -43.49 -1.48
N ASN A 315 12.66 -44.49 -0.63
CA ASN A 315 12.15 -45.80 -1.00
C ASN A 315 10.69 -45.95 -0.55
N LEU A 316 9.78 -46.20 -1.49
CA LEU A 316 8.39 -46.53 -1.24
C LEU A 316 8.18 -48.01 -1.54
N THR A 317 7.77 -48.78 -0.54
CA THR A 317 7.50 -50.24 -0.66
C THR A 317 6.02 -50.54 -0.42
N SER A 318 5.63 -51.80 -0.60
CA SER A 318 4.25 -52.28 -0.38
C SER A 318 3.21 -51.55 -1.24
N LEU A 319 3.61 -51.14 -2.44
CA LEU A 319 2.72 -50.53 -3.43
C LEU A 319 1.90 -51.61 -4.17
N SER A 320 0.81 -51.19 -4.80
CA SER A 320 -0.01 -52.05 -5.66
C SER A 320 -0.63 -51.18 -6.75
N ILE A 321 0.22 -50.74 -7.67
CA ILE A 321 -0.23 -49.95 -8.84
C ILE A 321 -0.29 -50.92 -10.02
N LYS A 322 -1.50 -51.33 -10.39
CA LYS A 322 -1.74 -52.24 -11.52
C LYS A 322 -1.30 -51.59 -12.83
N SER A 323 -1.00 -52.41 -13.84
CA SER A 323 -0.66 -51.91 -15.18
C SER A 323 -1.75 -50.95 -15.69
N ASP A 324 -1.31 -49.86 -16.32
CA ASP A 324 -2.12 -48.75 -16.84
C ASP A 324 -2.93 -47.95 -15.79
N SER A 325 -2.72 -48.20 -14.50
CA SER A 325 -3.38 -47.44 -13.42
C SER A 325 -2.50 -46.32 -12.87
N THR A 326 -3.16 -45.29 -12.32
CA THR A 326 -2.49 -44.18 -11.62
C THR A 326 -2.72 -44.24 -10.12
N LYS A 327 -1.73 -43.82 -9.33
CA LYS A 327 -1.84 -43.67 -7.87
C LYS A 327 -1.15 -42.40 -7.39
N THR A 328 -1.79 -41.70 -6.46
CA THR A 328 -1.18 -40.57 -5.74
C THR A 328 -0.49 -41.09 -4.48
N LEU A 329 0.74 -40.63 -4.24
CA LEU A 329 1.55 -41.00 -3.07
C LEU A 329 2.02 -39.73 -2.36
N ASN A 330 2.18 -39.80 -1.03
CA ASN A 330 2.77 -38.72 -0.24
C ASN A 330 4.28 -38.94 -0.14
N LEU A 331 5.05 -37.87 -0.34
CA LEU A 331 6.50 -37.88 -0.33
C LEU A 331 7.03 -36.91 0.75
N PRO A 332 7.67 -37.41 1.82
CA PRO A 332 8.29 -36.54 2.83
C PRO A 332 9.60 -35.95 2.30
N LEU A 333 9.79 -34.65 2.48
CA LEU A 333 10.98 -33.89 2.10
C LEU A 333 11.59 -33.23 3.33
N ILE A 334 12.87 -33.46 3.58
CA ILE A 334 13.60 -32.94 4.74
C ILE A 334 14.54 -31.84 4.26
N PHE A 335 14.56 -30.70 4.96
CA PHE A 335 15.43 -29.57 4.64
C PHE A 335 16.25 -29.17 5.88
N THR A 336 17.53 -28.88 5.66
CA THR A 336 18.50 -28.61 6.75
C THR A 336 18.92 -27.14 6.85
N SER A 337 18.54 -26.31 5.88
CA SER A 337 18.87 -24.89 5.83
C SER A 337 17.74 -24.05 5.23
N LYS A 338 17.75 -22.75 5.52
CA LYS A 338 16.84 -21.76 4.93
C LYS A 338 17.27 -21.40 3.50
N GLY A 339 16.32 -21.01 2.66
CA GLY A 339 16.61 -20.52 1.31
C GLY A 339 15.59 -20.93 0.25
N ASN A 340 15.90 -20.59 -1.00
CA ASN A 340 15.11 -20.99 -2.16
C ASN A 340 15.64 -22.33 -2.69
N TYR A 341 14.74 -23.29 -2.86
CA TYR A 341 15.06 -24.62 -3.35
C TYR A 341 14.24 -24.95 -4.59
N LYS A 342 14.94 -25.29 -5.67
CA LYS A 342 14.38 -26.08 -6.77
C LYS A 342 14.52 -27.55 -6.40
N VAL A 343 13.41 -28.16 -5.99
CA VAL A 343 13.34 -29.59 -5.65
C VAL A 343 13.08 -30.37 -6.94
N ARG A 344 14.00 -31.25 -7.31
CA ARG A 344 13.87 -32.15 -8.46
C ARG A 344 13.80 -33.59 -7.95
N LEU A 345 12.75 -34.30 -8.36
CA LEU A 345 12.56 -35.72 -8.10
C LEU A 345 12.90 -36.51 -9.36
N LYS A 346 13.59 -37.64 -9.18
CA LYS A 346 13.89 -38.59 -10.25
C LYS A 346 13.52 -40.00 -9.82
N ILE A 347 12.73 -40.73 -10.61
CA ILE A 347 12.56 -42.18 -10.42
C ILE A 347 13.89 -42.88 -10.78
N ALA A 348 14.46 -43.60 -9.81
CA ALA A 348 15.71 -44.33 -9.93
C ALA A 348 15.48 -45.82 -10.23
N MET A 349 14.47 -46.41 -9.58
CA MET A 349 14.15 -47.83 -9.73
C MET A 349 12.65 -48.08 -9.59
N VAL A 350 12.15 -49.05 -10.36
CA VAL A 350 10.80 -49.61 -10.31
C VAL A 350 10.92 -51.10 -10.00
N ASN A 351 10.28 -51.58 -8.93
CA ASN A 351 10.40 -52.98 -8.47
C ASN A 351 11.86 -53.45 -8.28
N GLY A 352 12.75 -52.55 -7.87
CA GLY A 352 14.17 -52.86 -7.65
C GLY A 352 15.03 -52.95 -8.92
N VAL A 353 14.46 -52.69 -10.10
CA VAL A 353 15.20 -52.62 -11.38
C VAL A 353 15.26 -51.17 -11.84
N ALA A 354 16.35 -50.78 -12.51
CA ALA A 354 16.45 -49.46 -13.12
C ALA A 354 15.29 -49.25 -14.11
N ASP A 355 14.67 -48.07 -14.05
CA ASP A 355 13.64 -47.68 -15.00
C ASP A 355 14.27 -47.43 -16.39
N ASN A 356 13.68 -48.00 -17.43
CA ASN A 356 14.29 -48.05 -18.76
C ASN A 356 14.15 -46.73 -19.53
N TYR A 357 13.19 -45.88 -19.18
CA TYR A 357 12.88 -44.67 -19.92
C TYR A 357 13.14 -43.40 -19.09
N THR A 358 14.41 -43.14 -18.84
CA THR A 358 14.90 -41.99 -18.02
C THR A 358 14.31 -40.60 -18.32
N PHE A 359 13.72 -40.36 -19.49
CA PHE A 359 13.12 -39.07 -19.88
C PHE A 359 11.79 -38.75 -19.20
N ASN A 360 11.06 -39.74 -18.68
CA ASN A 360 9.75 -39.56 -18.06
C ASN A 360 9.79 -39.59 -16.51
N ASN A 361 11.00 -39.69 -15.96
CA ASN A 361 11.25 -39.99 -14.55
C ASN A 361 11.41 -38.75 -13.69
N GLU A 362 11.40 -37.56 -14.27
CA GLU A 362 11.79 -36.33 -13.58
C GLU A 362 10.68 -35.27 -13.55
N LYS A 363 10.48 -34.68 -12.36
CA LYS A 363 9.66 -33.47 -12.16
C LYS A 363 10.36 -32.56 -11.18
N SER A 364 10.10 -31.25 -11.30
CA SER A 364 10.63 -30.25 -10.39
C SER A 364 9.52 -29.37 -9.84
N ALA A 365 9.66 -28.94 -8.58
CA ALA A 365 8.88 -27.88 -7.96
C ALA A 365 9.81 -26.93 -7.22
N SER A 366 9.34 -25.72 -6.93
CA SER A 366 10.11 -24.74 -6.17
C SER A 366 9.46 -24.49 -4.82
N ILE A 367 10.28 -24.35 -3.78
CA ILE A 367 9.86 -23.97 -2.43
C ILE A 367 10.85 -22.97 -1.85
N LYS A 368 10.31 -21.99 -1.14
CA LYS A 368 11.08 -21.05 -0.31
C LYS A 368 10.92 -21.42 1.15
N LEU A 369 12.04 -21.68 1.82
CA LEU A 369 12.08 -22.03 3.23
C LEU A 369 12.58 -20.89 4.10
N ILE A 370 11.77 -20.57 5.10
CA ILE A 370 11.94 -19.46 6.03
C ILE A 370 12.35 -20.05 7.39
N PRO A 371 13.37 -19.48 8.08
CA PRO A 371 13.79 -19.98 9.39
C PRO A 371 12.68 -19.81 10.43
N PHE A 372 12.63 -20.73 11.41
CA PHE A 372 11.81 -20.57 12.60
C PHE A 372 12.43 -19.56 13.55
N ILE A 373 11.64 -18.59 14.01
CA ILE A 373 12.00 -17.80 15.19
C ILE A 373 11.62 -18.62 16.42
N ASN A 374 12.60 -19.31 16.99
CA ASN A 374 12.44 -20.06 18.22
C ASN A 374 12.59 -19.15 19.45
N GLY A 375 11.70 -19.33 20.44
CA GLY A 375 11.64 -18.54 21.66
C GLY A 375 10.55 -17.47 21.61
N TYR A 376 9.56 -17.57 22.50
CA TYR A 376 8.51 -16.58 22.69
C TYR A 376 8.49 -16.13 24.16
N PRO A 377 8.25 -14.83 24.45
CA PRO A 377 8.14 -13.72 23.50
C PRO A 377 9.50 -13.38 22.84
N PHE A 378 9.47 -12.74 21.67
CA PHE A 378 10.66 -12.18 21.02
C PHE A 378 10.43 -10.74 20.56
N THR A 379 11.51 -10.00 20.40
CA THR A 379 11.57 -8.66 19.80
C THR A 379 12.65 -8.65 18.73
N VAL A 380 12.38 -7.99 17.61
CA VAL A 380 13.34 -7.63 16.57
C VAL A 380 13.29 -6.11 16.44
N ASP A 381 14.36 -5.44 16.87
CA ASP A 381 14.48 -3.98 16.95
C ASP A 381 15.52 -3.40 15.97
N PHE A 382 16.20 -4.25 15.19
CA PHE A 382 17.17 -3.86 14.13
C PHE A 382 18.37 -3.00 14.59
N GLU A 383 18.45 -2.64 15.87
CA GLU A 383 19.47 -1.78 16.47
C GLU A 383 20.85 -2.46 16.54
N SER A 384 20.89 -3.80 16.60
CA SER A 384 22.14 -4.58 16.68
C SER A 384 22.75 -4.96 15.32
N GLY A 385 22.22 -4.41 14.21
CA GLY A 385 22.58 -4.80 12.86
C GLY A 385 22.00 -6.16 12.44
N LEU A 386 21.99 -6.43 11.14
CA LEU A 386 21.36 -7.60 10.49
C LEU A 386 22.03 -8.96 10.76
N ALA A 387 22.84 -9.07 11.81
CA ALA A 387 23.47 -10.32 12.21
C ALA A 387 22.47 -11.32 12.83
N ASP A 388 21.20 -10.94 12.99
CA ASP A 388 20.18 -11.84 13.51
C ASP A 388 19.75 -12.83 12.40
N ASP A 389 20.22 -14.08 12.51
CA ASP A 389 19.94 -15.21 11.60
C ASP A 389 18.45 -15.54 11.39
N LYS A 390 17.57 -14.79 12.07
CA LYS A 390 16.13 -14.96 12.19
C LYS A 390 15.32 -14.33 11.04
N LEU A 391 15.92 -13.48 10.20
CA LEU A 391 15.21 -12.77 9.14
C LEU A 391 15.77 -13.10 7.74
N LEU A 392 14.89 -13.13 6.73
CA LEU A 392 15.27 -13.11 5.32
C LEU A 392 14.84 -11.76 4.73
N ILE A 393 15.81 -10.94 4.34
CA ILE A 393 15.60 -9.79 3.44
C ILE A 393 15.76 -10.34 2.03
N VAL A 394 14.75 -10.19 1.17
CA VAL A 394 14.72 -10.77 -0.18
C VAL A 394 15.60 -9.96 -1.15
N PRO A 395 16.66 -10.52 -1.74
CA PRO A 395 17.25 -10.00 -2.96
C PRO A 395 16.63 -10.75 -4.15
N GLY A 396 15.83 -10.08 -4.99
CA GLY A 396 15.21 -10.73 -6.16
C GLY A 396 13.95 -10.06 -6.72
N TYR A 397 13.30 -9.16 -5.96
CA TYR A 397 12.29 -8.21 -6.46
C TYR A 397 12.86 -6.79 -6.58
N VAL A 398 14.17 -6.70 -6.80
CA VAL A 398 14.92 -5.45 -6.72
C VAL A 398 15.44 -5.12 -8.11
N ASN A 399 14.68 -4.36 -8.89
CA ASN A 399 15.28 -3.58 -9.98
C ASN A 399 15.74 -2.20 -9.52
N LYS A 400 15.44 -1.75 -8.28
CA LYS A 400 16.01 -0.54 -7.68
C LYS A 400 16.01 -0.60 -6.15
N ALA A 401 17.09 -1.08 -5.54
CA ALA A 401 17.49 -0.64 -4.21
C ALA A 401 18.92 -0.12 -4.38
N SER A 402 19.03 1.19 -4.56
CA SER A 402 20.31 1.87 -4.74
C SER A 402 20.53 2.78 -3.55
N ILE A 403 21.72 2.70 -2.96
CA ILE A 403 22.23 3.71 -2.03
C ILE A 403 22.70 4.88 -2.88
N TYR A 404 22.13 6.08 -2.69
CA TYR A 404 22.75 7.30 -3.22
C TYR A 404 23.79 7.76 -2.21
N THR A 405 25.04 7.38 -2.43
CA THR A 405 26.17 8.14 -1.90
C THR A 405 26.85 8.74 -3.10
N GLY A 406 27.06 10.06 -3.10
CA GLY A 406 27.89 10.72 -4.09
C GLY A 406 29.34 10.31 -3.88
N ALA A 407 29.70 9.10 -4.31
CA ALA A 407 31.05 8.61 -4.59
C ALA A 407 30.94 7.14 -5.01
N GLU A 408 31.55 6.82 -6.16
CA GLU A 408 31.56 5.48 -6.74
C GLU A 408 32.16 4.43 -5.81
N SER A 409 31.50 3.28 -5.63
CA SER A 409 32.09 1.94 -5.78
C SER A 409 31.13 0.81 -5.35
N ASN A 410 31.21 -0.27 -6.13
CA ASN A 410 30.40 -1.48 -6.05
C ASN A 410 30.57 -2.25 -4.72
N SER A 411 29.49 -2.50 -3.98
CA SER A 411 29.12 -3.84 -3.48
C SER A 411 27.89 -3.79 -2.57
N SER A 412 27.07 -4.83 -2.70
CA SER A 412 25.76 -5.06 -2.09
C SER A 412 25.78 -5.03 -0.56
N LYS A 413 25.16 -4.02 0.07
CA LYS A 413 24.79 -4.05 1.50
C LYS A 413 23.48 -3.30 1.76
N VAL A 414 22.75 -3.79 2.76
CA VAL A 414 21.49 -3.22 3.25
C VAL A 414 21.70 -1.80 3.77
N LEU A 415 20.80 -0.90 3.42
CA LEU A 415 20.79 0.49 3.87
C LEU A 415 20.40 0.56 5.36
N LEU A 416 21.38 0.72 6.24
CA LEU A 416 21.19 1.43 7.50
C LEU A 416 21.29 2.91 7.17
N ILE A 417 20.24 3.70 7.39
CA ILE A 417 20.35 5.16 7.30
C ILE A 417 21.04 5.63 8.58
N ASP A 418 22.34 5.90 8.51
CA ASP A 418 23.07 6.66 9.53
C ASP A 418 22.62 8.12 9.45
N GLY A 419 21.70 8.50 10.35
CA GLY A 419 21.37 9.88 10.62
C GLY A 419 22.30 10.44 11.69
N SER A 420 23.48 10.94 11.29
CA SER A 420 24.35 11.68 12.21
C SER A 420 23.65 12.94 12.80
N PRO A 421 24.07 13.43 13.97
CA PRO A 421 23.17 13.76 15.08
C PRO A 421 22.69 15.21 15.05
N LYS A 422 21.57 15.50 14.40
CA LYS A 422 20.70 16.64 14.76
C LYS A 422 19.23 16.29 14.49
N SER A 423 18.45 16.12 15.56
CA SER A 423 16.98 15.99 15.65
C SER A 423 16.33 14.60 15.45
N ASN A 424 15.72 14.09 16.52
CA ASN A 424 14.53 13.20 16.58
C ASN A 424 14.41 12.00 15.58
N SER A 425 15.45 11.22 15.33
CA SER A 425 15.41 10.08 14.40
C SER A 425 15.80 8.75 15.06
N GLY A 426 14.83 7.82 15.19
CA GLY A 426 15.08 6.40 15.46
C GLY A 426 15.39 5.61 14.18
N PHE A 427 16.01 4.43 14.33
CA PHE A 427 16.46 3.56 13.23
C PHE A 427 15.28 2.73 12.64
N GLY A 428 15.40 2.22 11.42
CA GLY A 428 14.37 1.41 10.78
C GLY A 428 14.76 0.90 9.38
N ILE A 429 14.09 -0.15 8.88
CA ILE A 429 14.37 -0.75 7.55
C ILE A 429 13.38 -0.23 6.51
N LEU A 430 13.86 0.22 5.34
CA LEU A 430 13.03 0.46 4.16
C LEU A 430 12.53 -0.89 3.60
N VAL A 431 11.26 -1.21 3.83
CA VAL A 431 10.71 -2.52 3.50
C VAL A 431 10.20 -2.53 2.06
N THR A 432 10.65 -3.49 1.25
CA THR A 432 9.90 -3.96 0.06
C THR A 432 9.12 -5.22 0.42
N GLN A 433 9.79 -6.23 0.97
CA GLN A 433 9.16 -7.43 1.54
C GLN A 433 10.02 -8.08 2.64
N VAL A 434 9.41 -8.43 3.77
CA VAL A 434 10.04 -9.18 4.88
C VAL A 434 9.11 -10.31 5.34
N SER A 435 9.63 -11.53 5.48
CA SER A 435 8.85 -12.70 5.92
C SER A 435 9.57 -13.50 7.01
N PHE A 436 8.81 -14.03 7.97
CA PHE A 436 9.32 -14.93 9.01
C PHE A 436 8.28 -15.97 9.45
N CYS A 437 8.76 -17.07 10.04
CA CYS A 437 7.94 -18.16 10.57
C CYS A 437 7.87 -18.13 12.09
N ILE A 438 6.65 -18.29 12.62
CA ILE A 438 6.36 -18.37 14.05
C ILE A 438 5.40 -19.54 14.34
N VAL A 439 5.42 -20.03 15.58
CA VAL A 439 4.47 -21.04 16.06
C VAL A 439 3.69 -20.44 17.23
N PRO A 440 2.47 -19.95 17.03
CA PRO A 440 1.60 -19.54 18.13
C PRO A 440 1.32 -20.74 19.05
N PRO A 441 1.43 -20.56 20.38
CA PRO A 441 1.04 -21.59 21.31
C PRO A 441 -0.41 -22.05 21.14
N ALA A 442 -0.66 -23.33 21.44
CA ALA A 442 -1.97 -23.95 21.25
C ALA A 442 -3.08 -23.26 22.07
N THR A 443 -2.72 -22.70 23.23
CA THR A 443 -3.62 -22.01 24.17
C THR A 443 -3.12 -20.60 24.47
N GLY A 444 -4.02 -19.63 24.64
CA GLY A 444 -3.70 -18.22 24.89
C GLY A 444 -3.92 -17.30 23.68
N ASN A 445 -3.94 -15.99 23.94
CA ASN A 445 -4.07 -14.95 22.92
C ASN A 445 -2.69 -14.41 22.56
N TYR A 446 -2.37 -14.32 21.27
CA TYR A 446 -1.05 -13.91 20.78
C TYR A 446 -1.21 -12.89 19.66
N ALA A 447 -0.34 -11.88 19.65
CA ALA A 447 -0.29 -10.90 18.57
C ALA A 447 1.14 -10.60 18.16
N LEU A 448 1.23 -10.05 16.96
CA LEU A 448 2.40 -9.40 16.44
C LEU A 448 2.20 -7.88 16.54
N THR A 449 3.08 -7.16 17.22
CA THR A 449 3.08 -5.68 17.24
C THR A 449 4.32 -5.15 16.56
N TYR A 450 4.24 -4.03 15.85
CA TYR A 450 5.39 -3.44 15.16
C TYR A 450 5.21 -1.93 15.04
N ASP A 451 6.32 -1.21 14.92
CA ASP A 451 6.35 0.24 14.69
C ASP A 451 6.61 0.52 13.20
N LYS A 452 5.91 1.50 12.63
CA LYS A 452 6.04 1.90 11.22
C LYS A 452 6.12 3.42 11.06
N LYS A 453 6.80 3.88 10.01
CA LYS A 453 6.95 5.30 9.66
C LYS A 453 7.06 5.53 8.15
N HIS A 454 6.33 6.51 7.61
CA HIS A 454 6.48 6.93 6.19
C HIS A 454 7.62 7.94 6.03
N VAL A 455 8.48 7.74 5.03
CA VAL A 455 9.71 8.55 4.84
C VAL A 455 9.54 9.68 3.82
N THR A 456 8.64 9.51 2.84
CA THR A 456 8.35 10.48 1.77
C THR A 456 6.85 10.73 1.64
N ASP A 457 6.50 11.86 1.03
CA ASP A 457 5.12 12.31 0.80
C ASP A 457 4.44 11.57 -0.38
N SER A 458 4.84 10.33 -0.64
CA SER A 458 4.50 9.55 -1.83
C SER A 458 3.56 8.37 -1.52
N TYR A 459 2.96 7.80 -2.57
CA TYR A 459 2.08 6.63 -2.53
C TYR A 459 2.81 5.37 -2.03
N SER A 460 2.95 5.26 -0.71
CA SER A 460 3.54 4.11 -0.04
C SER A 460 2.57 3.55 1.00
N SER A 461 2.42 2.23 1.01
CA SER A 461 1.51 1.54 1.92
C SER A 461 2.17 0.25 2.40
N LEU A 462 1.94 -0.12 3.67
CA LEU A 462 2.46 -1.35 4.27
C LEU A 462 1.30 -2.33 4.49
N GLY A 463 1.29 -3.42 3.73
CA GLY A 463 0.38 -4.54 3.92
C GLY A 463 1.01 -5.63 4.80
N VAL A 464 0.16 -6.37 5.52
CA VAL A 464 0.56 -7.55 6.30
C VAL A 464 -0.28 -8.75 5.89
N LYS A 465 0.40 -9.83 5.51
CA LYS A 465 -0.19 -11.11 5.12
C LYS A 465 0.16 -12.18 6.13
N VAL A 466 -0.82 -13.01 6.50
CA VAL A 466 -0.67 -14.16 7.39
C VAL A 466 -1.12 -15.40 6.65
N ASN A 467 -0.19 -16.36 6.46
CA ASN A 467 -0.40 -17.55 5.61
C ASN A 467 -0.93 -17.21 4.20
N GLY A 468 -0.48 -16.08 3.64
CA GLY A 468 -0.90 -15.56 2.34
C GLY A 468 -2.22 -14.78 2.36
N VAL A 469 -2.98 -14.80 3.45
CA VAL A 469 -4.21 -14.00 3.61
C VAL A 469 -3.85 -12.59 4.06
N GLU A 470 -4.33 -11.59 3.32
CA GLU A 470 -4.10 -10.18 3.65
C GLU A 470 -5.01 -9.75 4.81
N LEU A 471 -4.40 -9.42 5.95
CA LEU A 471 -5.12 -9.00 7.16
C LEU A 471 -5.09 -7.48 7.33
N VAL A 472 -4.04 -6.84 6.84
CA VAL A 472 -3.96 -5.37 6.75
C VAL A 472 -3.90 -5.05 5.27
N VAL A 473 -5.05 -4.64 4.72
CA VAL A 473 -5.14 -4.19 3.33
C VAL A 473 -4.46 -2.83 3.25
N PRO A 474 -3.48 -2.63 2.35
CA PRO A 474 -2.99 -1.30 2.05
C PRO A 474 -4.17 -0.47 1.55
N LYS A 475 -4.59 0.54 2.31
CA LYS A 475 -5.61 1.48 1.82
C LYS A 475 -5.02 2.16 0.60
N ASP A 476 -5.71 2.04 -0.54
CA ASP A 476 -5.36 2.68 -1.79
C ASP A 476 -4.90 4.13 -1.54
N GLY A 477 -3.66 4.40 -1.94
CA GLY A 477 -3.06 5.72 -2.12
C GLY A 477 -3.64 6.89 -1.33
N ILE A 478 -3.40 6.93 -0.03
CA ILE A 478 -3.49 8.19 0.71
C ILE A 478 -2.13 8.88 0.60
N TYR A 479 -2.11 10.17 0.20
CA TYR A 479 -0.93 11.05 0.32
C TYR A 479 -0.38 10.97 1.75
N GLY A 480 0.69 10.20 1.94
CA GLY A 480 1.27 9.97 3.25
C GLY A 480 2.29 11.04 3.55
N TYR A 481 1.86 12.20 4.08
CA TYR A 481 2.82 13.16 4.65
C TYR A 481 3.76 12.45 5.63
N LYS A 482 5.05 12.80 5.68
CA LYS A 482 6.00 12.28 6.70
C LYS A 482 5.30 12.11 8.07
N THR A 483 5.09 10.86 8.48
CA THR A 483 4.38 10.57 9.72
C THR A 483 5.36 10.42 10.89
N PRO A 484 4.94 10.71 12.14
CA PRO A 484 5.61 10.16 13.30
C PRO A 484 5.57 8.62 13.28
N TRP A 485 6.40 7.97 14.10
CA TRP A 485 6.32 6.53 14.33
C TRP A 485 4.93 6.18 14.87
N THR A 486 4.31 5.18 14.27
CA THR A 486 3.00 4.65 14.67
C THR A 486 3.12 3.16 14.96
N LYS A 487 2.36 2.66 15.94
CA LYS A 487 2.39 1.27 16.36
C LYS A 487 1.13 0.54 15.89
N ASP A 488 1.32 -0.59 15.22
CA ASP A 488 0.24 -1.47 14.77
C ASP A 488 0.29 -2.84 15.45
N THR A 489 -0.82 -3.57 15.38
CA THR A 489 -0.98 -4.90 15.98
C THR A 489 -1.80 -5.80 15.08
N VAL A 490 -1.33 -7.03 14.87
CA VAL A 490 -2.01 -8.09 14.12
C VAL A 490 -2.32 -9.22 15.10
N ASP A 491 -3.61 -9.51 15.27
CA ASP A 491 -4.08 -10.63 16.11
C ASP A 491 -3.81 -11.96 15.41
N LEU A 492 -3.10 -12.85 16.09
CA LEU A 492 -2.74 -14.18 15.61
C LEU A 492 -3.44 -15.30 16.40
N THR A 493 -4.36 -14.96 17.31
CA THR A 493 -5.02 -15.89 18.24
C THR A 493 -5.76 -17.03 17.53
N ALA A 494 -6.33 -16.75 16.36
CA ALA A 494 -7.06 -17.73 15.55
C ALA A 494 -6.15 -18.71 14.79
N TYR A 495 -4.84 -18.44 14.69
CA TYR A 495 -3.91 -19.25 13.91
C TYR A 495 -3.23 -20.29 14.80
N LYS A 496 -3.22 -21.55 14.34
CA LYS A 496 -2.65 -22.69 15.05
C LYS A 496 -1.59 -23.38 14.17
N GLY A 497 -0.53 -23.89 14.80
CA GLY A 497 0.59 -24.49 14.09
C GLY A 497 1.50 -23.44 13.46
N ASN A 498 2.17 -23.78 12.36
CA ASN A 498 3.15 -22.89 11.74
C ASN A 498 2.46 -21.76 10.97
N VAL A 499 2.89 -20.54 11.26
CA VAL A 499 2.34 -19.32 10.68
C VAL A 499 3.46 -18.54 9.99
N ILE A 500 3.24 -18.22 8.72
CA ILE A 500 4.08 -17.32 7.95
C ILE A 500 3.48 -15.92 8.03
N VAL A 501 4.24 -14.96 8.53
CA VAL A 501 3.86 -13.55 8.48
C VAL A 501 4.75 -12.82 7.47
N THR A 502 4.13 -12.06 6.57
CA THR A 502 4.80 -11.31 5.52
C THR A 502 4.37 -9.86 5.56
N PHE A 503 5.35 -8.97 5.69
CA PHE A 503 5.22 -7.52 5.48
C PHE A 503 5.54 -7.20 4.03
N ASN A 504 4.71 -6.41 3.37
CA ASN A 504 4.90 -6.02 1.97
C ASN A 504 4.61 -4.53 1.80
N ALA A 505 5.52 -3.78 1.20
CA ALA A 505 5.27 -2.39 0.86
C ALA A 505 4.95 -2.25 -0.63
N ALA A 506 3.81 -1.62 -0.97
CA ALA A 506 3.51 -1.25 -2.35
C ALA A 506 4.04 0.16 -2.63
N THR A 507 4.87 0.30 -3.65
CA THR A 507 5.21 1.57 -4.29
C THR A 507 4.62 1.55 -5.70
N GLU A 508 3.57 2.32 -5.94
CA GLU A 508 3.03 2.52 -7.29
C GLU A 508 3.76 3.72 -7.91
N TYR A 509 4.73 3.51 -8.80
CA TYR A 509 4.99 4.49 -9.87
C TYR A 509 5.58 3.85 -11.13
N ASP A 510 4.90 4.17 -12.22
CA ASP A 510 5.08 3.74 -13.61
C ASP A 510 6.37 4.35 -14.22
N LEU A 511 7.10 3.58 -15.03
CA LEU A 511 8.48 3.84 -15.47
C LEU A 511 8.63 4.83 -16.64
N ASN A 512 7.67 5.72 -16.89
CA ASN A 512 7.65 6.53 -18.14
C ASN A 512 8.05 8.01 -18.02
N TYR A 513 8.52 8.50 -16.87
CA TYR A 513 9.11 9.84 -16.79
C TYR A 513 10.50 9.79 -16.16
N GLY A 514 11.52 10.18 -16.94
CA GLY A 514 12.94 10.19 -16.59
C GLY A 514 13.35 11.22 -15.53
N GLY A 515 12.69 11.21 -14.37
CA GLY A 515 13.06 12.00 -13.20
C GLY A 515 13.88 11.19 -12.21
N THR A 516 15.00 11.76 -11.76
CA THR A 516 15.81 11.28 -10.64
C THR A 516 15.05 11.49 -9.31
N GLY A 517 14.07 10.65 -9.02
CA GLY A 517 13.29 10.67 -7.78
C GLY A 517 13.94 9.86 -6.66
N SER A 518 14.16 10.50 -5.51
CA SER A 518 14.73 9.94 -4.29
C SER A 518 13.71 9.16 -3.45
N GLY A 519 13.92 7.85 -3.27
CA GLY A 519 13.66 7.12 -2.01
C GLY A 519 12.24 7.05 -1.44
N ASP A 520 11.26 6.56 -2.19
CA ASP A 520 9.92 6.28 -1.65
C ASP A 520 9.87 4.97 -0.84
N GLY A 521 9.31 5.00 0.38
CA GLY A 521 8.96 3.77 1.13
C GLY A 521 8.63 3.93 2.63
N VAL A 522 8.31 2.79 3.26
CA VAL A 522 7.91 2.68 4.69
C VAL A 522 9.04 2.07 5.51
N LEU A 523 9.38 2.69 6.65
CA LEU A 523 10.27 2.14 7.67
C LEU A 523 9.50 1.22 8.61
N LEU A 524 10.11 0.09 8.96
CA LEU A 524 9.61 -0.87 9.95
C LEU A 524 10.63 -1.04 11.08
N ASP A 525 10.14 -1.12 12.31
CA ASP A 525 10.93 -1.32 13.52
C ASP A 525 10.14 -2.05 14.64
N ASN A 526 10.82 -2.52 15.69
CA ASN A 526 10.26 -3.08 16.94
C ASN A 526 9.20 -4.17 16.72
N ILE A 527 9.48 -5.15 15.86
CA ILE A 527 8.60 -6.29 15.62
C ILE A 527 8.63 -7.20 16.85
N LYS A 528 7.49 -7.30 17.55
CA LYS A 528 7.33 -8.07 18.78
C LYS A 528 6.26 -9.12 18.62
N PHE A 529 6.59 -10.37 18.93
CA PHE A 529 5.64 -11.46 19.02
C PHE A 529 5.60 -11.98 20.46
N GLY A 530 4.40 -12.10 21.01
CA GLY A 530 4.23 -12.56 22.37
C GLY A 530 2.78 -12.71 22.78
N PRO A 531 2.53 -13.24 23.99
CA PRO A 531 1.19 -13.27 24.55
C PRO A 531 0.65 -11.85 24.62
N ILE A 532 -0.60 -11.68 24.18
CA ILE A 532 -1.34 -10.45 24.43
C ILE A 532 -1.66 -10.47 25.91
N SER A 533 -0.85 -9.78 26.72
CA SER A 533 -1.44 -9.16 27.90
C SER A 533 -2.47 -8.19 27.35
N PRO A 534 -3.78 -8.33 27.66
CA PRO A 534 -4.75 -7.36 27.18
C PRO A 534 -4.21 -5.98 27.54
N ALA A 535 -4.10 -5.10 26.52
CA ALA A 535 -3.80 -3.71 26.80
C ALA A 535 -4.78 -3.28 27.90
N PRO A 536 -4.29 -2.74 29.04
CA PRO A 536 -5.14 -2.45 30.17
C PRO A 536 -6.32 -1.65 29.65
N LEU A 537 -7.52 -2.17 29.89
CA LEU A 537 -8.75 -1.59 29.38
C LEU A 537 -8.80 -0.14 29.86
N LYS A 538 -8.69 0.79 28.91
CA LYS A 538 -8.89 2.22 29.14
C LYS A 538 -10.23 2.55 28.53
N ILE A 539 -11.17 2.88 29.39
CA ILE A 539 -12.45 3.44 28.99
C ILE A 539 -12.42 4.90 29.38
N ASP A 540 -12.84 5.75 28.45
CA ASP A 540 -13.22 7.12 28.72
C ASP A 540 -14.50 7.41 27.91
N PHE A 541 -15.08 8.59 28.11
CA PHE A 541 -16.17 9.05 27.29
C PHE A 541 -16.11 10.53 26.98
N TYR A 542 -16.75 10.93 25.89
CA TYR A 542 -16.97 12.33 25.56
C TYR A 542 -18.42 12.60 25.16
N ALA A 543 -18.80 13.87 25.06
CA ALA A 543 -20.11 14.29 24.57
C ALA A 543 -19.92 15.21 23.37
N ASP A 544 -20.84 15.20 22.41
CA ASP A 544 -20.82 16.11 21.27
C ASP A 544 -20.82 17.57 21.75
N ASN A 545 -21.72 17.91 22.69
CA ASN A 545 -21.80 19.22 23.30
C ASN A 545 -21.77 19.11 24.84
N ARG A 546 -20.76 19.73 25.45
CA ARG A 546 -20.62 19.80 26.92
C ARG A 546 -21.27 21.02 27.54
N TYR A 547 -21.38 22.08 26.75
CA TYR A 547 -21.95 23.35 27.15
C TYR A 547 -23.15 23.60 26.25
N ASP A 548 -24.34 23.44 26.81
CA ASP A 548 -25.58 23.85 26.19
C ASP A 548 -26.14 25.03 26.98
N CYS A 549 -27.13 25.72 26.46
CA CYS A 549 -27.77 26.79 27.20
C CYS A 549 -29.27 26.75 26.94
N PHE A 550 -30.01 26.55 28.03
CA PHE A 550 -31.46 26.66 28.04
C PHE A 550 -31.84 28.14 28.07
N SER A 551 -32.64 28.57 27.10
CA SER A 551 -33.38 29.83 27.18
C SER A 551 -34.88 29.52 27.33
N SER A 552 -35.67 30.54 27.66
CA SER A 552 -37.14 30.42 27.77
C SER A 552 -37.83 29.99 26.46
N LYS A 553 -37.11 29.94 25.33
CA LYS A 553 -37.61 29.53 24.01
C LYS A 553 -37.39 28.05 23.68
N TYR A 554 -36.51 27.33 24.39
CA TYR A 554 -36.14 25.95 24.08
C TYR A 554 -36.12 25.10 25.36
N GLU A 555 -37.24 24.42 25.64
CA GLU A 555 -37.50 23.76 26.94
C GLU A 555 -36.79 22.40 27.13
N ALA A 556 -36.31 21.77 26.04
CA ALA A 556 -35.58 20.51 26.09
C ALA A 556 -34.38 20.53 25.14
N ARG A 557 -33.24 20.02 25.60
CA ARG A 557 -32.00 19.88 24.83
C ARG A 557 -31.47 18.46 24.94
N SER A 558 -30.78 17.99 23.91
CA SER A 558 -30.13 16.70 23.91
C SER A 558 -28.67 16.79 23.43
N THR A 559 -27.83 15.91 23.98
CA THR A 559 -26.46 15.69 23.47
C THR A 559 -26.25 14.19 23.27
N TYR A 560 -25.40 13.84 22.30
CA TYR A 560 -24.90 12.48 22.18
C TYR A 560 -23.65 12.30 23.01
N PHE A 561 -23.58 11.17 23.70
CA PHE A 561 -22.38 10.72 24.39
C PHE A 561 -21.74 9.58 23.64
N HIS A 562 -20.41 9.62 23.54
CA HIS A 562 -19.58 8.64 22.88
C HIS A 562 -18.66 7.95 23.88
N VAL A 563 -18.51 6.64 23.78
CA VAL A 563 -17.58 5.88 24.62
C VAL A 563 -16.29 5.62 23.83
N ASP A 564 -15.15 6.10 24.35
CA ASP A 564 -13.81 5.76 23.82
C ASP A 564 -13.28 4.54 24.58
N VAL A 565 -13.26 3.39 23.91
CA VAL A 565 -12.74 2.14 24.49
C VAL A 565 -11.45 1.75 23.78
N LYS A 566 -10.37 1.65 24.56
CA LYS A 566 -9.07 1.16 24.11
C LYS A 566 -8.67 -0.05 24.94
N GLY A 567 -8.31 -1.14 24.27
CA GLY A 567 -7.92 -2.40 24.92
C GLY A 567 -9.00 -3.48 24.84
N SER A 568 -8.85 -4.54 25.64
CA SER A 568 -9.69 -5.74 25.61
C SER A 568 -9.70 -6.39 27.00
N PRO A 569 -10.75 -7.13 27.42
CA PRO A 569 -12.01 -7.37 26.72
C PRO A 569 -12.89 -6.12 26.63
N GLN A 570 -13.72 -6.03 25.59
CA GLN A 570 -14.66 -4.93 25.39
C GLN A 570 -15.90 -5.11 26.30
N PRO A 571 -16.43 -4.06 26.94
CA PRO A 571 -17.67 -4.16 27.70
C PRO A 571 -18.86 -4.57 26.81
N LYS A 572 -19.78 -5.36 27.38
CA LYS A 572 -21.01 -5.83 26.71
C LYS A 572 -22.23 -4.94 26.95
N LYS A 573 -22.16 -4.00 27.91
CA LYS A 573 -23.26 -3.11 28.27
C LYS A 573 -22.72 -1.77 28.77
N TYR A 574 -23.41 -0.68 28.41
CA TYR A 574 -23.19 0.67 28.92
C TYR A 574 -24.50 1.22 29.50
N GLU A 575 -24.40 2.00 30.57
CA GLU A 575 -25.53 2.64 31.25
C GLU A 575 -25.08 4.05 31.69
N TRP A 576 -25.91 5.06 31.42
CA TRP A 576 -25.60 6.47 31.71
C TRP A 576 -26.44 7.00 32.87
N PHE A 577 -25.83 7.84 33.71
CA PHE A 577 -26.49 8.49 34.84
C PHE A 577 -26.10 9.97 34.93
N LEU A 578 -27.08 10.78 35.34
CA LEU A 578 -26.93 12.20 35.66
C LEU A 578 -27.40 12.43 37.10
N ASP A 579 -26.73 13.32 37.83
CA ASP A 579 -26.99 13.56 39.25
C ASP A 579 -28.35 14.25 39.55
N ASN A 580 -29.17 14.54 38.53
CA ASN A 580 -30.55 15.03 38.68
C ASN A 580 -31.63 13.94 38.56
N GLY A 581 -31.27 12.66 38.54
CA GLY A 581 -32.22 11.56 38.72
C GLY A 581 -32.97 11.09 37.47
N SER A 582 -32.68 11.60 36.26
CA SER A 582 -33.17 10.99 35.02
C SER A 582 -32.27 9.82 34.59
N ILE A 583 -32.80 8.61 34.71
CA ILE A 583 -32.21 7.41 34.11
C ILE A 583 -32.69 7.33 32.66
N THR A 584 -31.79 7.49 31.69
CA THR A 584 -32.02 6.97 30.34
C THR A 584 -31.22 5.69 30.19
N THR A 585 -31.88 4.54 30.41
CA THR A 585 -31.32 3.24 30.04
C THR A 585 -31.29 3.13 28.52
N GLY A 586 -30.21 3.59 27.89
CA GLY A 586 -29.85 3.17 26.54
C GLY A 586 -29.28 1.76 26.57
N SER A 587 -30.13 0.72 26.61
CA SER A 587 -29.68 -0.65 26.47
C SER A 587 -29.52 -1.01 25.00
N GLY A 588 -28.30 -0.88 24.47
CA GLY A 588 -27.93 -1.39 23.15
C GLY A 588 -26.81 -0.62 22.47
N VAL A 589 -26.02 -1.34 21.67
CA VAL A 589 -25.08 -0.80 20.66
C VAL A 589 -25.92 0.10 19.72
N PRO A 590 -25.54 1.37 19.49
CA PRO A 590 -24.21 1.77 19.04
C PRO A 590 -23.37 2.54 20.08
N PHE A 591 -22.13 2.85 19.69
CA PHE A 591 -21.11 3.61 20.43
C PHE A 591 -21.54 5.03 20.86
N TYR A 592 -22.80 5.41 20.66
CA TYR A 592 -23.35 6.71 20.99
C TYR A 592 -24.75 6.59 21.63
N SER A 593 -25.06 7.45 22.60
CA SER A 593 -26.39 7.54 23.24
C SER A 593 -26.85 8.99 23.32
N MET A 594 -28.06 9.28 22.85
CA MET A 594 -28.70 10.59 23.03
C MET A 594 -29.26 10.70 24.44
N ILE A 595 -28.92 11.76 25.16
CA ILE A 595 -29.46 12.05 26.49
C ILE A 595 -30.13 13.41 26.46
N GLU A 596 -31.39 13.45 26.90
CA GLU A 596 -32.20 14.66 27.05
C GLU A 596 -32.10 15.22 28.47
N PHE A 597 -32.06 16.54 28.58
CA PHE A 597 -32.04 17.27 29.84
C PHE A 597 -33.21 18.26 29.88
N SER A 598 -33.83 18.40 31.05
CA SER A 598 -35.06 19.19 31.24
C SER A 598 -34.93 20.34 32.25
N THR A 599 -33.74 20.56 32.83
CA THR A 599 -33.50 21.64 33.81
C THR A 599 -32.21 22.41 33.51
N LYS A 600 -32.08 23.65 34.01
CA LYS A 600 -30.82 24.41 33.98
C LYS A 600 -29.90 23.93 35.10
N GLY A 601 -28.62 23.70 34.82
CA GLY A 601 -27.66 23.37 35.87
C GLY A 601 -26.32 22.84 35.36
N SER A 602 -25.47 22.41 36.30
CA SER A 602 -24.29 21.61 36.01
C SER A 602 -24.56 20.16 36.41
N TYR A 603 -24.22 19.22 35.54
CA TYR A 603 -24.43 17.80 35.75
C TYR A 603 -23.11 17.06 35.80
N ASN A 604 -22.96 16.25 36.83
CA ASN A 604 -22.00 15.16 36.80
C ASN A 604 -22.55 14.07 35.87
N VAL A 605 -21.68 13.47 35.08
CA VAL A 605 -22.05 12.36 34.18
C VAL A 605 -21.32 11.12 34.63
N LYS A 606 -22.07 10.05 34.85
CA LYS A 606 -21.53 8.73 35.17
C LYS A 606 -21.84 7.74 34.04
N LEU A 607 -20.78 7.17 33.48
CA LEU A 607 -20.85 6.00 32.62
C LEU A 607 -20.58 4.77 33.47
N LYS A 608 -21.54 3.83 33.51
CA LYS A 608 -21.36 2.50 34.09
C LYS A 608 -21.28 1.49 32.96
N TYR A 609 -20.33 0.56 33.03
CA TYR A 609 -20.15 -0.47 32.02
C TYR A 609 -20.06 -1.87 32.63
N THR A 610 -20.54 -2.87 31.89
CA THR A 610 -20.49 -4.28 32.31
C THR A 610 -19.56 -5.07 31.39
N MET A 611 -18.59 -5.73 31.99
CA MET A 611 -17.60 -6.57 31.32
C MET A 611 -18.22 -7.92 30.90
N PRO A 612 -17.62 -8.65 29.93
CA PRO A 612 -18.13 -9.95 29.51
C PRO A 612 -18.28 -10.96 30.65
N ASP A 613 -17.34 -10.94 31.61
CA ASP A 613 -17.34 -11.76 32.83
C ASP A 613 -18.40 -11.37 33.88
N GLY A 614 -19.16 -10.29 33.62
CA GLY A 614 -20.21 -9.80 34.51
C GLY A 614 -19.74 -8.77 35.54
N LYS A 615 -18.43 -8.45 35.62
CA LYS A 615 -17.95 -7.36 36.48
C LYS A 615 -18.46 -6.01 35.99
N VAL A 616 -18.68 -5.11 36.94
CA VAL A 616 -19.24 -3.77 36.69
C VAL A 616 -18.28 -2.73 37.22
N ASP A 617 -18.06 -1.68 36.44
CA ASP A 617 -17.22 -0.55 36.81
C ASP A 617 -17.81 0.76 36.23
N SER A 618 -17.28 1.92 36.63
CA SER A 618 -17.82 3.21 36.22
C SER A 618 -16.83 4.36 36.19
N ILE A 619 -17.07 5.32 35.29
CA ILE A 619 -16.35 6.59 35.16
C ILE A 619 -17.31 7.71 35.51
N VAL A 620 -16.88 8.62 36.38
CA VAL A 620 -17.64 9.84 36.74
C VAL A 620 -16.84 11.05 36.31
N LYS A 621 -17.44 11.93 35.51
CA LYS A 621 -16.91 13.26 35.21
C LYS A 621 -17.77 14.29 35.93
N LEU A 622 -17.17 15.04 36.84
CA LEU A 622 -17.85 16.06 37.64
C LEU A 622 -18.05 17.34 36.83
N ASN A 623 -19.20 18.00 36.98
CA ASN A 623 -19.61 19.23 36.29
C ASN A 623 -19.34 19.17 34.77
N TYR A 624 -19.51 17.98 34.19
CA TYR A 624 -19.08 17.66 32.84
C TYR A 624 -20.01 18.22 31.78
N LEU A 625 -21.31 18.27 32.07
CA LEU A 625 -22.28 19.03 31.29
C LEU A 625 -22.69 20.27 32.05
N ARG A 626 -22.76 21.40 31.34
CA ARG A 626 -23.31 22.65 31.87
C ARG A 626 -24.37 23.15 30.91
N THR A 627 -25.56 23.41 31.44
CA THR A 627 -26.71 23.86 30.65
C THR A 627 -27.22 25.25 31.09
N ALA A 628 -26.58 25.81 32.10
CA ALA A 628 -26.77 27.17 32.57
C ALA A 628 -25.63 28.07 32.05
N PRO A 629 -25.89 29.37 31.85
CA PRO A 629 -24.83 30.34 31.56
C PRO A 629 -23.71 30.30 32.60
N VAL A 630 -22.47 30.39 32.14
CA VAL A 630 -21.30 30.41 33.03
C VAL A 630 -21.17 31.78 33.71
N SER A 631 -21.04 31.79 35.03
CA SER A 631 -20.77 33.00 35.81
C SER A 631 -19.29 33.36 35.86
N ALA A 632 -18.41 32.37 35.61
CA ALA A 632 -16.98 32.54 35.46
C ALA A 632 -16.54 31.93 34.13
N PHE A 633 -16.02 32.77 33.24
CA PHE A 633 -15.47 32.35 31.96
C PHE A 633 -14.06 31.80 32.16
N GLU A 634 -13.83 30.57 31.68
CA GLU A 634 -12.50 29.94 31.71
C GLU A 634 -11.68 30.39 30.49
N ASP A 635 -10.59 31.12 30.72
CA ASP A 635 -9.70 31.61 29.67
C ASP A 635 -9.21 30.47 28.77
N GLN A 636 -9.14 30.72 27.47
CA GLN A 636 -8.75 29.72 26.47
C GLN A 636 -7.42 30.06 25.82
N ASN A 637 -6.41 29.27 26.17
CA ASN A 637 -5.09 29.25 25.53
C ASN A 637 -4.88 27.98 24.66
N PHE A 638 -5.88 27.09 24.58
CA PHE A 638 -5.89 25.88 23.74
C PHE A 638 -4.76 24.85 23.97
N GLU A 639 -3.96 25.02 25.01
CA GLU A 639 -2.83 24.12 25.32
C GLU A 639 -3.28 22.79 25.95
N LEU A 640 -4.40 22.82 26.68
CA LEU A 640 -5.03 21.64 27.24
C LEU A 640 -6.06 21.07 26.26
N LYS A 641 -6.24 19.74 26.29
CA LYS A 641 -7.19 18.98 25.44
C LYS A 641 -8.66 19.19 25.87
N ASN A 642 -8.97 20.38 26.37
CA ASN A 642 -10.25 20.71 26.97
C ASN A 642 -10.99 21.64 25.99
N ASP A 643 -11.58 21.03 24.97
CA ASP A 643 -12.27 21.73 23.89
C ASP A 643 -13.58 22.30 24.44
N MET A 644 -13.54 23.50 25.06
CA MET A 644 -14.75 24.16 25.58
C MET A 644 -15.60 24.79 24.47
N TRP A 645 -15.00 25.02 23.30
CA TRP A 645 -15.63 25.65 22.14
C TRP A 645 -16.13 24.62 21.10
N GLY A 646 -16.20 23.35 21.52
CA GLY A 646 -16.75 22.26 20.72
C GLY A 646 -18.24 22.46 20.46
N TYR A 647 -18.55 22.81 19.22
CA TYR A 647 -19.84 22.68 18.53
C TYR A 647 -21.08 23.35 19.15
N MET A 648 -20.96 24.56 19.70
CA MET A 648 -22.15 25.38 19.92
C MET A 648 -22.67 25.94 18.59
N PHE A 649 -23.89 25.52 18.24
CA PHE A 649 -24.53 25.67 16.94
C PHE A 649 -24.60 27.10 16.38
N GLY A 650 -24.45 27.17 15.06
CA GLY A 650 -24.91 28.27 14.24
C GLY A 650 -24.64 28.07 12.75
N ARG A 651 -25.36 27.13 12.13
CA ARG A 651 -25.34 26.90 10.68
C ARG A 651 -26.42 27.78 10.04
N GLU A 652 -26.13 29.06 9.84
CA GLU A 652 -26.96 29.90 8.96
C GLU A 652 -26.56 29.68 7.49
N VAL A 653 -27.32 28.78 6.84
CA VAL A 653 -27.66 28.72 5.40
C VAL A 653 -26.80 27.86 4.41
N GLU A 654 -27.53 26.94 3.77
CA GLU A 654 -27.48 26.19 2.49
C GLU A 654 -26.23 25.47 1.92
N TYR A 655 -24.97 25.76 2.25
CA TYR A 655 -23.83 25.08 1.58
C TYR A 655 -22.68 24.69 2.51
N ALA A 656 -23.01 24.05 3.64
CA ALA A 656 -22.11 23.80 4.77
C ALA A 656 -21.08 22.65 4.59
N ASN A 657 -20.27 22.64 3.52
CA ASN A 657 -19.25 21.61 3.30
C ASN A 657 -17.81 22.12 3.09
N TYR A 658 -17.53 23.40 3.38
CA TYR A 658 -16.30 24.05 2.91
C TYR A 658 -15.37 24.64 4.00
N GLY A 659 -15.65 24.47 5.29
CA GLY A 659 -14.72 24.86 6.36
C GLY A 659 -15.05 24.27 7.74
N THR A 660 -14.03 24.01 8.55
CA THR A 660 -14.13 23.39 9.88
C THR A 660 -13.30 24.15 10.91
N TRP A 661 -13.88 24.43 12.08
CA TRP A 661 -13.12 24.95 13.22
C TRP A 661 -12.43 23.81 13.97
N GLU A 662 -11.14 23.96 14.28
CA GLU A 662 -10.33 22.94 14.94
C GLU A 662 -9.30 23.56 15.89
N VAL A 663 -8.96 22.86 16.97
CA VAL A 663 -7.73 23.14 17.73
C VAL A 663 -6.58 22.52 16.95
N THR A 664 -5.57 23.32 16.60
CA THR A 664 -4.43 22.91 15.77
C THR A 664 -3.10 23.21 16.45
N ASP A 665 -2.09 22.40 16.16
CA ASP A 665 -0.69 22.57 16.57
C ASP A 665 0.19 23.20 15.46
N LYS A 666 -0.43 23.66 14.36
CA LYS A 666 0.28 24.27 13.22
C LYS A 666 0.90 25.62 13.56
N ALA A 667 0.27 26.39 14.45
CA ALA A 667 0.74 27.68 14.91
C ALA A 667 0.13 28.02 16.28
N GLY A 668 0.86 28.78 17.09
CA GLY A 668 0.36 29.43 18.30
C GLY A 668 0.69 30.91 18.29
N ALA A 669 -0.03 31.72 19.07
CA ALA A 669 0.18 33.15 19.20
C ALA A 669 1.65 33.51 19.44
N TYR A 670 2.15 34.39 18.57
CA TYR A 670 3.52 34.92 18.59
C TYR A 670 4.63 33.85 18.61
N GLY A 671 4.32 32.60 18.28
CA GLY A 671 5.25 31.46 18.38
C GLY A 671 5.57 31.04 19.82
N THR A 672 4.78 31.50 20.80
CA THR A 672 5.00 31.23 22.24
C THR A 672 4.11 30.11 22.77
N SER A 673 2.90 29.97 22.24
CA SER A 673 2.02 28.82 22.43
C SER A 673 2.29 27.75 21.37
N LYS A 674 1.94 26.50 21.69
CA LYS A 674 2.09 25.34 20.78
C LYS A 674 0.82 25.08 19.99
N LYS A 675 -0.33 25.52 20.50
CA LYS A 675 -1.63 25.30 19.88
C LYS A 675 -2.42 26.60 19.75
N SER A 676 -3.38 26.60 18.85
CA SER A 676 -4.37 27.67 18.71
C SER A 676 -5.67 27.11 18.12
N TYR A 677 -6.69 27.97 18.05
CA TYR A 677 -7.96 27.64 17.43
C TYR A 677 -8.02 28.18 16.01
N ALA A 678 -8.27 27.32 15.02
CA ALA A 678 -8.23 27.67 13.62
C ALA A 678 -9.54 27.36 12.89
N LEU A 679 -9.99 28.28 12.03
CA LEU A 679 -10.97 27.99 10.99
C LEU A 679 -10.23 27.55 9.74
N ASN A 680 -10.29 26.25 9.45
CA ASN A 680 -9.68 25.64 8.28
C ASN A 680 -10.68 25.63 7.12
N LEU A 681 -10.42 26.42 6.07
CA LEU A 681 -11.25 26.49 4.86
C LEU A 681 -10.69 25.56 3.77
N LYS A 682 -11.56 24.85 3.05
CA LYS A 682 -11.18 24.06 1.86
C LYS A 682 -10.63 24.95 0.76
N LYS A 683 -9.71 24.43 -0.06
CA LYS A 683 -9.08 25.18 -1.16
C LYS A 683 -10.11 25.51 -2.25
N VAL A 684 -10.07 26.72 -2.83
CA VAL A 684 -10.92 27.08 -4.00
C VAL A 684 -10.85 26.03 -5.11
N SER A 685 -9.68 25.44 -5.39
CA SER A 685 -9.53 24.40 -6.42
C SER A 685 -10.34 23.14 -6.13
N GLU A 686 -10.43 22.72 -4.87
CA GLU A 686 -11.22 21.56 -4.44
C GLU A 686 -12.73 21.88 -4.55
N ILE A 687 -13.12 23.12 -4.27
CA ILE A 687 -14.51 23.57 -4.39
C ILE A 687 -14.94 23.58 -5.87
N LEU A 688 -14.12 24.15 -6.76
CA LEU A 688 -14.40 24.22 -8.21
C LEU A 688 -14.46 22.85 -8.86
N SER A 689 -13.68 21.86 -8.39
CA SER A 689 -13.75 20.48 -8.90
C SER A 689 -15.08 19.76 -8.62
N THR A 690 -15.93 20.30 -7.74
CA THR A 690 -17.25 19.71 -7.41
C THR A 690 -18.40 20.27 -8.24
N GLY A 691 -18.15 21.20 -9.18
CA GLY A 691 -19.18 21.78 -10.04
C GLY A 691 -20.14 22.76 -9.33
N ASN A 692 -19.85 23.14 -8.08
CA ASN A 692 -20.69 24.04 -7.29
C ASN A 692 -20.32 25.51 -7.49
N SER A 693 -21.33 26.40 -7.54
CA SER A 693 -21.16 27.85 -7.58
C SER A 693 -20.55 28.37 -6.28
N VAL A 694 -19.52 29.21 -6.38
CA VAL A 694 -18.85 29.81 -5.22
C VAL A 694 -19.61 31.09 -4.82
N GLY A 695 -20.41 31.01 -3.76
CA GLY A 695 -21.06 32.16 -3.13
C GLY A 695 -20.37 32.53 -1.81
N GLY A 696 -20.48 33.80 -1.39
CA GLY A 696 -19.91 34.24 -0.11
C GLY A 696 -20.55 33.50 1.08
N ALA A 697 -19.72 33.03 2.02
CA ALA A 697 -20.13 32.23 3.16
C ALA A 697 -19.83 32.94 4.50
N ASN A 698 -20.69 32.69 5.48
CA ASN A 698 -20.51 33.14 6.87
C ASN A 698 -20.06 31.94 7.72
N TYR A 699 -18.87 32.03 8.29
CA TYR A 699 -18.36 31.04 9.23
C TYR A 699 -18.29 31.66 10.62
N TYR A 700 -18.93 31.05 11.60
CA TYR A 700 -18.75 31.48 12.97
C TYR A 700 -18.76 30.31 13.94
N ASN A 701 -18.08 30.51 15.07
CA ASN A 701 -18.21 29.69 16.26
C ASN A 701 -18.27 30.64 17.47
N SER A 702 -18.78 30.15 18.58
CA SER A 702 -19.09 30.94 19.75
C SER A 702 -18.73 30.29 21.06
N THR A 703 -18.63 31.13 22.09
CA THR A 703 -18.45 30.74 23.49
C THR A 703 -19.65 29.93 24.00
N PRO A 704 -19.50 29.24 25.15
CA PRO A 704 -20.61 29.01 26.06
C PRO A 704 -21.39 30.28 26.35
N ALA A 705 -22.66 30.14 26.71
CA ALA A 705 -23.43 31.27 27.19
C ALA A 705 -22.87 31.76 28.53
N ILE A 706 -22.82 33.07 28.70
CA ILE A 706 -22.18 33.76 29.82
C ILE A 706 -23.23 34.64 30.52
N ASP A 707 -23.13 34.70 31.84
CA ASP A 707 -23.92 35.60 32.67
C ASP A 707 -23.17 36.92 32.91
N PHE A 708 -23.67 38.02 32.35
CA PHE A 708 -23.10 39.36 32.53
C PHE A 708 -23.82 40.16 33.64
N ARG A 709 -24.77 39.56 34.37
CA ARG A 709 -25.50 40.25 35.45
C ARG A 709 -24.63 40.62 36.65
N THR A 710 -23.56 39.88 36.87
CA THR A 710 -22.62 40.14 37.97
C THR A 710 -21.67 41.30 37.70
N GLY A 711 -21.60 41.81 36.46
CA GLY A 711 -20.66 42.87 36.07
C GLY A 711 -19.18 42.44 36.19
N SER A 712 -18.91 41.14 36.10
CA SER A 712 -17.56 40.55 36.22
C SER A 712 -16.68 40.82 35.00
N TYR A 713 -17.27 41.14 33.85
CA TYR A 713 -16.57 41.29 32.59
C TYR A 713 -17.10 42.50 31.82
N ASN A 714 -16.21 43.34 31.32
CA ASN A 714 -16.56 44.41 30.38
C ASN A 714 -15.61 44.48 29.18
N ALA A 715 -14.71 43.51 29.03
CA ALA A 715 -13.84 43.40 27.89
C ALA A 715 -13.57 41.94 27.48
N LEU A 716 -13.49 41.72 26.18
CA LEU A 716 -12.95 40.51 25.57
C LEU A 716 -11.57 40.84 24.98
N ILE A 717 -10.56 40.05 25.34
CA ILE A 717 -9.21 40.13 24.76
C ILE A 717 -8.90 38.79 24.08
N TYR A 718 -8.29 38.85 22.90
CA TYR A 718 -7.87 37.66 22.15
C TYR A 718 -6.70 38.01 21.22
N ASP A 719 -5.90 37.00 20.90
CA ASP A 719 -4.90 37.05 19.85
C ASP A 719 -5.49 36.50 18.55
N CYS A 720 -5.19 37.16 17.44
CA CYS A 720 -5.73 36.84 16.14
C CYS A 720 -4.65 36.90 15.07
N ALA A 721 -4.69 35.97 14.12
CA ALA A 721 -3.96 36.07 12.87
C ALA A 721 -4.89 35.66 11.72
N PHE A 722 -4.95 36.51 10.70
CA PHE A 722 -5.84 36.33 9.56
C PHE A 722 -5.24 36.95 8.31
N LEU A 723 -5.44 36.28 7.17
CA LEU A 723 -5.08 36.78 5.85
C LEU A 723 -6.37 36.88 5.01
N PRO A 724 -6.75 38.02 4.44
CA PRO A 724 -7.92 38.10 3.54
C PRO A 724 -7.61 37.54 2.15
N SER A 725 -8.60 36.96 1.47
CA SER A 725 -8.46 36.51 0.09
C SER A 725 -8.33 37.72 -0.86
N LYS A 726 -7.46 37.62 -1.88
CA LYS A 726 -7.18 38.73 -2.84
C LYS A 726 -7.84 38.57 -4.20
N TRP A 727 -8.65 37.53 -4.39
CA TRP A 727 -9.24 37.22 -5.69
C TRP A 727 -10.34 38.24 -6.05
N PHE A 728 -10.23 38.83 -7.25
CA PHE A 728 -11.26 39.60 -7.97
C PHE A 728 -11.67 40.99 -7.44
N ASN A 729 -10.80 41.89 -6.97
CA ASN A 729 -11.23 43.27 -6.57
C ASN A 729 -12.44 43.33 -5.59
N LEU A 730 -12.84 42.20 -4.99
CA LEU A 730 -13.96 42.05 -4.08
C LEU A 730 -13.36 42.04 -2.67
N SER A 731 -13.16 43.22 -2.12
CA SER A 731 -12.55 43.45 -0.80
C SER A 731 -13.51 43.19 0.38
N ASP A 732 -14.35 42.16 0.31
CA ASP A 732 -15.49 42.00 1.21
C ASP A 732 -15.26 41.00 2.37
N ASP A 733 -14.07 40.40 2.47
CA ASP A 733 -13.71 39.55 3.60
C ASP A 733 -13.66 40.38 4.89
N SER A 734 -14.51 40.04 5.85
CA SER A 734 -14.66 40.81 7.10
C SER A 734 -14.77 39.87 8.29
N LEU A 735 -13.94 40.09 9.30
CA LEU A 735 -14.04 39.43 10.59
C LEU A 735 -14.81 40.32 11.57
N PHE A 736 -15.80 39.74 12.22
CA PHE A 736 -16.66 40.39 13.20
C PHE A 736 -16.56 39.66 14.53
N VAL A 737 -16.57 40.44 15.60
CA VAL A 737 -16.97 39.94 16.92
C VAL A 737 -18.43 40.28 17.09
N ILE A 738 -19.24 39.26 17.33
CA ILE A 738 -20.70 39.35 17.45
C ILE A 738 -21.13 38.80 18.82
N TYR A 739 -22.31 39.21 19.29
CA TYR A 739 -22.96 38.56 20.41
C TYR A 739 -24.41 38.25 20.07
N GLY A 740 -24.97 37.26 20.74
CA GLY A 740 -26.38 36.93 20.67
C GLY A 740 -26.94 36.68 22.04
N THR A 741 -28.27 36.72 22.10
CA THR A 741 -29.07 36.56 23.31
C THR A 741 -29.84 35.24 23.23
N ASP A 742 -30.51 34.85 24.33
CA ASP A 742 -31.31 33.62 24.41
C ASP A 742 -30.51 32.37 24.02
N CYS A 743 -29.21 32.33 24.35
CA CYS A 743 -28.31 31.23 24.02
C CYS A 743 -28.09 31.00 22.51
N SER A 744 -28.43 31.97 21.65
CA SER A 744 -28.46 31.78 20.20
C SER A 744 -27.65 32.84 19.47
N MET A 745 -27.00 32.43 18.37
CA MET A 745 -26.38 33.34 17.40
C MET A 745 -27.34 33.82 16.31
N TYR A 746 -28.59 33.33 16.30
CA TYR A 746 -29.61 33.81 15.39
C TYR A 746 -29.95 35.28 15.69
N GLY A 747 -29.87 36.15 14.67
CA GLY A 747 -30.06 37.60 14.86
C GLY A 747 -28.95 38.28 15.66
N ALA A 748 -27.75 37.69 15.74
CA ALA A 748 -26.63 38.23 16.51
C ALA A 748 -26.28 39.68 16.13
N THR A 749 -25.98 40.48 17.15
CA THR A 749 -25.59 41.89 17.04
C THR A 749 -24.07 42.00 16.98
N LYS A 750 -23.57 42.93 16.15
CA LYS A 750 -22.14 43.15 15.96
C LYS A 750 -21.55 44.02 17.07
N LEU A 751 -20.55 43.51 17.78
CA LEU A 751 -19.76 44.26 18.76
C LEU A 751 -18.62 45.04 18.09
N LYS A 752 -17.93 44.40 17.15
CA LYS A 752 -16.76 45.01 16.50
C LYS A 752 -16.56 44.47 15.08
N THR A 753 -16.06 45.34 14.20
CA THR A 753 -15.50 44.94 12.89
C THR A 753 -13.99 45.05 12.96
N ILE A 754 -13.26 44.00 12.60
CA ILE A 754 -11.80 43.97 12.68
C ILE A 754 -11.25 44.35 11.30
N ASN A 755 -10.95 45.64 11.14
CA ASN A 755 -10.51 46.24 9.87
C ASN A 755 -8.99 46.39 9.73
N LYS A 756 -8.21 46.14 10.79
CA LYS A 756 -6.75 46.39 10.80
C LYS A 756 -5.98 45.16 10.32
N ILE A 757 -5.95 44.97 9.01
CA ILE A 757 -5.03 44.01 8.39
C ILE A 757 -3.66 44.70 8.31
N ARG A 758 -2.65 44.14 9.00
CA ARG A 758 -1.25 44.36 8.60
C ARG A 758 -1.16 43.86 7.16
N LYS A 759 -1.06 44.79 6.22
CA LYS A 759 -0.89 44.56 4.79
C LYS A 759 0.40 43.74 4.61
N LEU A 760 0.28 42.42 4.59
CA LEU A 760 1.41 41.56 4.28
C LEU A 760 1.78 41.83 2.83
N THR A 761 2.99 42.34 2.62
CA THR A 761 3.59 42.60 1.30
C THR A 761 3.93 41.32 0.53
N GLN A 762 3.41 40.17 0.95
CA GLN A 762 3.62 38.89 0.28
C GLN A 762 2.58 38.69 -0.82
N THR A 763 3.07 38.24 -1.98
CA THR A 763 2.25 37.61 -3.01
C THR A 763 1.46 36.45 -2.38
N PRO A 764 0.15 36.32 -2.62
CA PRO A 764 -0.64 35.23 -2.07
C PRO A 764 -0.04 33.89 -2.51
N ASP A 765 0.51 33.12 -1.57
CA ASP A 765 0.85 31.74 -1.82
C ASP A 765 -0.45 30.91 -1.71
N TYR A 766 -0.68 30.03 -2.67
CA TYR A 766 -1.94 29.28 -2.86
C TYR A 766 -2.11 28.13 -1.85
N ASN A 767 -1.23 28.09 -0.85
CA ASN A 767 -1.14 27.09 0.21
C ASN A 767 -1.73 27.65 1.50
N SER A 768 -2.47 26.82 2.26
CA SER A 768 -3.16 27.19 3.50
C SER A 768 -2.32 28.11 4.39
N PHE A 769 -2.78 29.35 4.61
CA PHE A 769 -2.11 30.32 5.47
C PHE A 769 -1.80 29.71 6.84
N ILE A 770 -0.53 29.73 7.26
CA ILE A 770 -0.09 29.40 8.62
C ILE A 770 0.66 30.63 9.16
N PRO A 771 0.20 31.27 10.24
CA PRO A 771 0.78 32.51 10.72
C PRO A 771 2.15 32.30 11.38
N ASN A 772 3.12 33.12 11.02
CA ASN A 772 4.36 33.27 11.77
C ASN A 772 4.20 34.24 12.95
N ALA A 773 5.18 34.26 13.86
CA ALA A 773 5.14 35.07 15.08
C ALA A 773 4.84 36.56 14.85
N GLY A 774 5.29 37.16 13.75
CA GLY A 774 5.09 38.58 13.44
C GLY A 774 3.73 38.93 12.82
N GLN A 775 2.90 37.93 12.54
CA GLN A 775 1.58 38.07 11.90
C GLN A 775 0.42 38.06 12.89
N TRP A 776 0.69 37.74 14.16
CA TRP A 776 -0.29 37.80 15.23
C TRP A 776 -0.46 39.23 15.75
N PHE A 777 -1.68 39.55 16.17
CA PHE A 777 -1.97 40.78 16.92
C PHE A 777 -3.01 40.50 17.99
N THR A 778 -2.90 41.22 19.11
CA THR A 778 -3.88 41.20 20.19
C THR A 778 -4.91 42.28 19.94
N ASP A 779 -6.19 41.95 20.10
CA ASP A 779 -7.27 42.92 20.03
C ASP A 779 -8.17 42.89 21.27
N THR A 780 -8.89 43.99 21.50
CA THR A 780 -9.79 44.17 22.64
C THR A 780 -11.15 44.68 22.19
N VAL A 781 -12.22 44.10 22.73
CA VAL A 781 -13.62 44.45 22.44
C VAL A 781 -14.28 44.90 23.74
N ASN A 782 -14.93 46.06 23.72
CA ASN A 782 -15.73 46.56 24.83
C ASN A 782 -17.04 45.77 24.91
N LEU A 783 -17.39 45.32 26.11
CA LEU A 783 -18.59 44.54 26.42
C LEU A 783 -19.53 45.25 27.42
N ASP A 784 -19.35 46.55 27.70
CA ASP A 784 -20.17 47.29 28.66
C ASP A 784 -21.66 47.22 28.32
N ALA A 785 -21.99 47.16 27.03
CA ALA A 785 -23.36 47.02 26.53
C ALA A 785 -24.03 45.68 26.93
N LEU A 786 -23.25 44.71 27.41
CA LEU A 786 -23.73 43.40 27.84
C LEU A 786 -23.99 43.33 29.35
N ASN A 787 -23.53 44.32 30.12
CA ASN A 787 -23.72 44.36 31.57
C ASN A 787 -25.20 44.25 31.94
N GLY A 788 -25.52 43.39 32.90
CA GLY A 788 -26.90 43.16 33.32
C GLY A 788 -27.67 42.16 32.46
N LEU A 789 -27.10 41.68 31.34
CA LEU A 789 -27.71 40.66 30.50
C LEU A 789 -27.28 39.25 30.92
N ASN A 790 -28.07 38.25 30.55
CA ASN A 790 -27.80 36.83 30.79
C ASN A 790 -27.98 36.05 29.48
N GLU A 791 -27.53 34.79 29.47
CA GLU A 791 -27.66 33.90 28.30
C GLU A 791 -26.95 34.45 27.06
N ILE A 792 -25.87 35.20 27.29
CA ILE A 792 -25.12 35.90 26.24
C ILE A 792 -24.07 34.97 25.68
N VAL A 793 -24.11 34.78 24.37
CA VAL A 793 -23.10 34.03 23.64
C VAL A 793 -22.26 35.04 22.83
N ILE A 794 -20.94 34.87 22.80
CA ILE A 794 -20.03 35.71 22.02
C ILE A 794 -19.44 34.86 20.90
N GLY A 795 -19.47 35.37 19.67
CA GLY A 795 -18.98 34.65 18.49
C GLY A 795 -17.96 35.44 17.67
N PHE A 796 -17.09 34.69 16.99
CA PHE A 796 -16.21 35.21 15.94
C PHE A 796 -16.78 34.82 14.59
N LYS A 797 -17.17 35.80 13.78
CA LYS A 797 -17.80 35.60 12.46
C LYS A 797 -16.90 36.09 11.34
N LEU A 798 -16.41 35.18 10.52
CA LEU A 798 -15.75 35.47 9.26
C LEU A 798 -16.80 35.45 8.14
N LYS A 799 -17.02 36.61 7.50
CA LYS A 799 -17.65 36.68 6.19
C LYS A 799 -16.54 36.56 5.15
N SER A 800 -16.57 35.51 4.33
CA SER A 800 -15.60 35.30 3.26
C SER A 800 -16.29 35.23 1.90
N SER A 801 -15.71 35.90 0.92
CA SER A 801 -16.24 36.02 -0.44
C SER A 801 -15.82 34.87 -1.36
N LEU A 802 -14.63 34.29 -1.15
CA LEU A 802 -14.09 33.13 -1.88
C LEU A 802 -13.14 32.34 -0.96
N GLY A 803 -13.35 31.03 -0.86
CA GLY A 803 -12.66 30.14 0.09
C GLY A 803 -11.15 30.00 -0.12
N THR A 804 -10.37 30.97 0.34
CA THR A 804 -8.98 30.77 0.76
C THR A 804 -8.59 31.82 1.78
N ASN A 805 -8.52 31.39 3.05
CA ASN A 805 -7.47 31.67 4.05
C ASN A 805 -7.98 31.25 5.43
N ALA A 806 -7.08 30.69 6.26
CA ALA A 806 -7.43 30.26 7.61
C ALA A 806 -7.42 31.45 8.58
N LEU A 807 -8.37 31.47 9.52
CA LEU A 807 -8.40 32.38 10.66
C LEU A 807 -7.86 31.64 11.88
N TYR A 808 -6.89 32.23 12.58
CA TYR A 808 -6.35 31.70 13.82
C TYR A 808 -6.68 32.63 14.98
N LEU A 809 -7.13 32.04 16.09
CA LEU A 809 -7.46 32.68 17.35
C LEU A 809 -6.72 31.97 18.49
N ASP A 810 -6.24 32.75 19.44
CA ASP A 810 -5.56 32.22 20.62
C ASP A 810 -5.77 33.16 21.82
N ASN A 811 -5.44 32.70 23.03
CA ASN A 811 -5.47 33.49 24.27
C ASN A 811 -6.78 34.30 24.47
N ILE A 812 -7.93 33.65 24.25
CA ILE A 812 -9.25 34.27 24.38
C ILE A 812 -9.63 34.36 25.85
N ARG A 813 -9.86 35.58 26.34
CA ARG A 813 -10.18 35.84 27.74
C ARG A 813 -11.21 36.94 27.92
N LEU A 814 -12.07 36.77 28.93
CA LEU A 814 -12.97 37.82 29.40
C LEU A 814 -12.40 38.44 30.67
N THR A 815 -12.39 39.76 30.72
CA THR A 815 -11.81 40.48 31.86
C THR A 815 -12.58 41.77 32.15
N LYS A 816 -12.29 42.35 33.30
CA LYS A 816 -12.77 43.66 33.71
C LYS A 816 -11.64 44.67 33.52
N ILE A 817 -11.78 45.50 32.49
CA ILE A 817 -10.91 46.64 32.24
C ILE A 817 -11.58 47.87 32.83
N TYR A 818 -10.96 48.43 33.86
CA TYR A 818 -11.35 49.72 34.39
C TYR A 818 -10.86 50.80 33.41
N PRO A 819 -11.71 51.77 33.01
CA PRO A 819 -11.28 52.84 32.14
C PRO A 819 -10.09 53.57 32.76
N THR A 820 -9.03 53.75 31.97
CA THR A 820 -7.87 54.54 32.36
C THR A 820 -8.30 56.00 32.51
N GLY A 821 -8.61 56.38 33.76
CA GLY A 821 -9.19 57.69 34.11
C GLY A 821 -9.87 57.72 35.47
N ILE A 822 -10.04 56.58 36.14
CA ILE A 822 -10.49 56.49 37.53
C ILE A 822 -9.52 55.55 38.24
N ASP A 823 -8.93 55.99 39.36
CA ASP A 823 -7.98 55.24 40.17
C ASP A 823 -8.50 53.83 40.47
N ALA A 824 -7.96 52.84 39.76
CA ALA A 824 -8.10 51.43 40.10
C ALA A 824 -7.05 51.09 41.16
N SER A 825 -7.23 51.63 42.36
CA SER A 825 -6.45 51.25 43.52
C SER A 825 -7.33 51.28 44.76
N GLU A 826 -8.33 50.39 44.89
CA GLU A 826 -9.00 50.25 46.19
C GLU A 826 -9.69 48.91 46.53
N GLU A 827 -9.81 47.89 45.67
CA GLU A 827 -10.62 46.69 46.03
C GLU A 827 -9.95 45.30 46.03
N GLU A 828 -8.62 45.21 46.23
CA GLU A 828 -8.02 43.98 46.79
C GLU A 828 -6.97 44.22 47.90
N SER A 829 -6.84 45.44 48.43
CA SER A 829 -5.97 45.73 49.58
C SER A 829 -6.72 45.60 50.91
N SER A 830 -7.02 44.39 51.35
CA SER A 830 -7.46 44.21 52.74
C SER A 830 -6.24 44.16 53.69
N ASN A 831 -5.91 45.34 54.24
CA ASN A 831 -5.37 45.56 55.60
C ASN A 831 -3.86 45.46 55.93
N ILE A 832 -2.91 45.44 54.98
CA ILE A 832 -1.47 45.55 55.32
C ILE A 832 -0.95 46.97 55.08
N GLN A 833 -0.66 47.71 56.16
CA GLN A 833 -0.07 49.04 56.18
C GLN A 833 1.29 49.01 56.90
N LEU A 834 2.16 49.95 56.55
CA LEU A 834 3.46 50.14 57.19
C LEU A 834 3.39 51.28 58.20
N TYR A 835 3.99 51.11 59.37
CA TYR A 835 4.13 52.18 60.35
C TYR A 835 5.40 52.04 61.20
N PRO A 836 6.02 53.14 61.63
CA PRO A 836 5.77 54.50 61.14
C PRO A 836 6.28 54.67 59.70
N VAL A 837 5.60 55.49 58.89
CA VAL A 837 6.12 56.00 57.61
C VAL A 837 5.93 57.52 57.63
N PRO A 838 6.99 58.34 57.58
CA PRO A 838 8.41 57.96 57.45
C PRO A 838 8.97 57.19 58.66
N VAL A 839 10.00 56.35 58.43
CA VAL A 839 10.62 55.49 59.43
C VAL A 839 12.05 55.93 59.73
N LYS A 840 12.46 55.88 61.01
CA LYS A 840 13.84 56.10 61.43
C LYS A 840 14.61 54.79 61.58
N ASP A 841 14.15 53.91 62.48
CA ASP A 841 14.92 52.75 62.89
C ASP A 841 14.19 51.42 62.69
N GLN A 842 12.89 51.34 63.03
CA GLN A 842 12.09 50.13 62.88
C GLN A 842 10.79 50.35 62.12
N LEU A 843 10.56 49.50 61.12
CA LEU A 843 9.37 49.45 60.30
C LEU A 843 8.48 48.26 60.72
N HIS A 844 7.21 48.51 60.96
CA HIS A 844 6.22 47.51 61.39
C HIS A 844 5.07 47.39 60.38
N LEU A 845 4.40 46.24 60.42
CA LEU A 845 3.19 45.93 59.65
C LEU A 845 1.94 46.02 60.52
N SER A 846 0.83 46.54 60.00
CA SER A 846 -0.48 46.66 60.67
C SER A 846 -1.10 45.31 61.07
N VAL A 847 -0.60 44.21 60.51
CA VAL A 847 -1.03 42.85 60.81
C VAL A 847 0.10 42.06 61.48
N LYS A 848 -0.25 41.28 62.51
CA LYS A 848 0.68 40.39 63.25
C LYS A 848 0.94 39.09 62.47
N GLU A 849 1.46 39.17 61.25
CA GLU A 849 1.88 37.99 60.49
C GLU A 849 3.35 37.65 60.74
N THR A 850 3.65 37.08 61.91
CA THR A 850 5.00 36.56 62.22
C THR A 850 5.32 35.37 61.31
N GLY A 851 6.46 35.43 60.60
CA GLY A 851 7.00 34.33 59.77
C GLY A 851 6.96 34.57 58.26
N SER A 852 6.21 35.56 57.76
CA SER A 852 6.12 35.87 56.32
C SER A 852 7.45 36.40 55.76
N ARG A 853 7.86 35.93 54.58
CA ARG A 853 9.09 36.41 53.94
C ARG A 853 8.89 37.81 53.38
N TYR A 854 9.89 38.66 53.53
CA TYR A 854 9.95 39.96 52.89
C TYR A 854 11.28 40.15 52.15
N ARG A 855 11.25 41.03 51.16
CA ARG A 855 12.46 41.62 50.56
C ARG A 855 12.31 43.12 50.43
N ILE A 856 13.38 43.86 50.73
CA ILE A 856 13.45 45.31 50.53
C ILE A 856 14.38 45.60 49.37
N ILE A 857 13.89 46.41 48.44
CA ILE A 857 14.63 46.91 47.29
C ILE A 857 14.70 48.44 47.37
N SER A 858 15.85 48.98 46.98
CA SER A 858 16.02 50.42 46.74
C SER A 858 15.15 50.88 45.57
N SER A 859 14.92 52.19 45.46
CA SER A 859 14.24 52.80 44.31
C SER A 859 14.92 52.53 42.96
N THR A 860 16.20 52.15 42.96
CA THR A 860 16.97 51.76 41.75
C THR A 860 16.91 50.26 41.45
N GLY A 861 16.14 49.48 42.23
CA GLY A 861 15.91 48.05 41.99
C GLY A 861 16.96 47.11 42.61
N SER A 862 17.97 47.64 43.31
CA SER A 862 18.94 46.81 44.03
C SER A 862 18.33 46.27 45.32
N GLU A 863 18.46 44.95 45.53
CA GLU A 863 18.04 44.28 46.76
C GLU A 863 18.94 44.67 47.94
N ILE A 864 18.31 45.14 49.01
CA ILE A 864 18.99 45.65 50.20
C ILE A 864 19.01 44.60 51.30
N THR A 865 17.88 43.92 51.53
CA THR A 865 17.76 42.89 52.57
C THR A 865 16.59 41.96 52.26
N THR A 866 16.74 40.69 52.62
CA THR A 866 15.65 39.71 52.66
C THR A 866 15.57 39.10 54.05
N GLY A 867 14.36 38.75 54.49
CA GLY A 867 14.16 38.23 55.84
C GLY A 867 12.77 37.66 56.06
N LYS A 868 12.50 37.25 57.30
CA LYS A 868 11.17 36.89 57.77
C LYS A 868 10.70 37.92 58.77
N TYR A 869 9.45 38.35 58.66
CA TYR A 869 8.90 39.34 59.59
C TYR A 869 8.74 38.70 60.97
N ASN A 870 9.34 39.31 61.99
CA ASN A 870 9.26 38.84 63.38
C ASN A 870 8.90 39.99 64.32
N GLY A 871 7.85 40.74 63.99
CA GLY A 871 7.32 41.84 64.81
C GLY A 871 7.95 43.22 64.54
N GLY A 872 8.99 43.30 63.72
CA GLY A 872 9.60 44.54 63.24
C GLY A 872 10.70 44.26 62.21
N ILE A 873 11.04 45.28 61.43
CA ILE A 873 12.12 45.25 60.43
C ILE A 873 13.09 46.38 60.76
N ASP A 874 14.33 46.04 61.06
CA ASP A 874 15.40 47.01 61.34
C ASP A 874 15.89 47.64 60.02
N VAL A 875 15.74 48.96 59.94
CA VAL A 875 16.13 49.81 58.80
C VAL A 875 17.06 50.94 59.24
N ALA A 876 17.60 50.91 60.46
CA ALA A 876 18.43 51.98 61.01
C ALA A 876 19.70 52.24 60.19
N SER A 877 20.26 51.19 59.58
CA SER A 877 21.46 51.26 58.74
C SER A 877 21.20 51.70 57.30
N TYR A 878 19.94 51.92 56.91
CA TYR A 878 19.58 52.30 55.54
C TYR A 878 19.82 53.79 55.34
N ALA A 879 20.32 54.16 54.16
CA ALA A 879 20.44 55.57 53.78
C ALA A 879 19.05 56.24 53.68
N PRO A 880 18.92 57.54 53.98
CA PRO A 880 17.67 58.27 53.74
C PRO A 880 17.20 58.14 52.30
N GLY A 881 15.93 57.81 52.08
CA GLY A 881 15.40 57.57 50.73
C GLY A 881 14.11 56.77 50.66
N LEU A 882 13.63 56.57 49.42
CA LEU A 882 12.43 55.80 49.12
C LEU A 882 12.79 54.32 48.88
N TYR A 883 12.09 53.43 49.58
CA TYR A 883 12.28 51.99 49.49
C TYR A 883 10.96 51.29 49.16
N ILE A 884 11.05 50.13 48.49
CA ILE A 884 9.93 49.23 48.25
C ILE A 884 10.17 47.96 49.07
N ILE A 885 9.21 47.61 49.92
CA ILE A 885 9.17 46.32 50.60
C ILE A 885 8.16 45.42 49.90
N GLN A 886 8.55 44.18 49.63
CA GLN A 886 7.69 43.16 49.05
C GLN A 886 7.47 42.04 50.06
N ILE A 887 6.21 41.74 50.38
CA ILE A 887 5.83 40.77 51.43
C ILE A 887 5.12 39.58 50.78
N GLU A 888 5.57 38.36 51.07
CA GLU A 888 4.94 37.12 50.61
C GLU A 888 3.60 36.91 51.32
N THR A 889 2.50 36.88 50.57
CA THR A 889 1.17 36.56 51.07
C THR A 889 0.99 35.04 51.21
N LYS A 890 -0.06 34.59 51.91
CA LYS A 890 -0.39 33.16 52.07
C LYS A 890 -0.55 32.40 50.74
N GLY A 891 -0.76 33.10 49.63
CA GLY A 891 -0.83 32.54 48.27
C GLY A 891 0.52 32.43 47.54
N GLY A 892 1.64 32.74 48.19
CA GLY A 892 3.00 32.69 47.60
C GLY A 892 3.33 33.86 46.66
N GLN A 893 2.46 34.87 46.57
CA GLN A 893 2.68 36.09 45.78
C GLN A 893 3.30 37.20 46.65
N PHE A 894 4.13 38.05 46.05
CA PHE A 894 4.75 39.18 46.74
C PHE A 894 3.94 40.47 46.53
N LEU A 895 3.46 41.06 47.63
CA LEU A 895 2.75 42.34 47.65
C LEU A 895 3.75 43.51 47.84
N PRO A 896 3.84 44.48 46.91
CA PRO A 896 4.72 45.65 47.06
C PRO A 896 4.07 46.77 47.88
N LEU A 897 4.80 47.30 48.86
CA LEU A 897 4.47 48.49 49.65
C LEU A 897 5.67 49.45 49.66
N LYS A 898 5.43 50.75 49.90
CA LYS A 898 6.47 51.78 49.89
C LYS A 898 6.65 52.39 51.28
N PHE A 899 7.89 52.67 51.66
CA PHE A 899 8.20 53.47 52.84
C PHE A 899 9.36 54.44 52.56
N VAL A 900 9.41 55.51 53.35
CA VAL A 900 10.47 56.53 53.31
C VAL A 900 11.31 56.37 54.56
N LYS A 901 12.63 56.17 54.38
CA LYS A 901 13.63 56.24 55.45
C LYS A 901 14.06 57.70 55.62
N GLU A 902 13.95 58.22 56.83
CA GLU A 902 14.45 59.55 57.21
C GLU A 902 15.96 59.60 57.34
#